data_AF-A0A920WPB0-F1
#
_entry.id   AF-A0A920WPB0-F1
#
_cell.length_a   1.000
_cell.length_b   1.000
_cell.length_c   1.000
_cell.angle_alpha   90.00
_cell.angle_beta   90.00
_cell.angle_gamma   90.00
#
_symmetry.space_group_name_H-M   'P 1'
#
loop_
_entity.id
_entity.type
_entity.pdbx_description
1 polymer ?
#
loop_
_entity_poly.entity_id
_entity_poly.type
_entity_poly.pdbx_seq_one_letter_code
_entity_poly.pdbx_strand_id
1 'polypeptide(L)'
;MSQFVDECGLNVRGGDGGAGAVSFRREAHVPKGGPDGGDGGHGGSVWLEADHNVASLLAFRDHPHRRADNGTHGSGGKRHGRAAEDLVIKVPEGTTVRGLYSGEILADLVQHGDRWLGAEAGQGGHGNAKFLSNRRRAPGFAEQGEEGEEHWLTLELRLMADVALVGYPNVGKSTLISRISAAKPRIADYPFTTLEPNLGVVRSEGCPEFVVADIPGLIEGASEGRGLGHRFLRHVERARVLLVLVDLAPTALEEPIRQLEVILGELRAYQPELLERPRLVVGSRADVAEAGVTFDGDRLSAVTGEGLESLVHALGGLVEIARSAPPERPAVVVHRPPTEDVVVERGEDGTWEVADRRVARVANLNDLTNPDALDYLHDRLKRMGVDRALARAGVRDGEPVRIGRLEFPLRRGLMAGRNDTAVVKIGTSSITDDEGVIDRAMVAKLCDEVAALRATGRRVVVVTSGAIAAGLPELGLGGDRRPRDPVTLQAVSAVGQGGLIRAYREELGRHDLTVGQVLLAPLDFFVRAQYLHARGTLTRLLELGVVPVVNENDAIADDEIRFGDNDRIAALVAHLVGASTLVLLTDTPGLFTADPRLDSEASLIEEIVEIDHELEGLAGRGGSIRGSGGMASKLAAAKIASWSGVRTVIADAGRTGVMVDSCEGVVGVGTVVRAREATLGARRLWIAFAVGSSGRITVDAGARRALEERRVSLLPAGVVAVEGSYEAGAAVEVCDIEGTVFAKGIVKHDAGLLRAHLGRRSADLPEGMAHEAVHADDLVVLPT
;
A
#
# COMPACT_ATOMS: atom_id res chain seq x y z
N MET A 1 -48.76 -1.28 -15.40
CA MET A 1 -49.34 -0.89 -14.09
C MET A 1 -48.29 -0.03 -13.36
N SER A 2 -48.26 1.29 -13.59
CA SER A 2 -47.21 2.19 -13.10
C SER A 2 -47.53 2.81 -11.73
N GLN A 3 -46.90 2.32 -10.66
CA GLN A 3 -47.04 2.90 -9.31
C GLN A 3 -46.15 4.12 -9.26
N PHE A 4 -46.68 5.29 -8.94
CA PHE A 4 -45.79 6.42 -8.68
C PHE A 4 -45.04 6.12 -7.37
N VAL A 5 -43.73 6.32 -7.39
CA VAL A 5 -42.81 6.05 -6.28
C VAL A 5 -42.03 7.32 -6.06
N ASP A 6 -42.17 7.91 -4.88
CA ASP A 6 -41.52 9.13 -4.41
C ASP A 6 -40.36 8.84 -3.46
N GLU A 7 -40.31 7.65 -2.89
CA GLU A 7 -39.18 7.14 -2.12
C GLU A 7 -38.79 5.74 -2.60
N CYS A 8 -37.50 5.51 -2.87
CA CYS A 8 -37.00 4.19 -3.18
C CYS A 8 -35.56 3.98 -2.70
N GLY A 9 -35.24 2.72 -2.39
CA GLY A 9 -33.85 2.29 -2.23
C GLY A 9 -33.16 2.12 -3.57
N LEU A 10 -31.92 2.57 -3.67
CA LEU A 10 -31.04 2.36 -4.81
C LEU A 10 -29.68 1.86 -4.32
N ASN A 11 -29.22 0.75 -4.89
CA ASN A 11 -27.86 0.26 -4.72
C ASN A 11 -27.03 0.65 -5.95
N VAL A 12 -26.05 1.51 -5.73
CA VAL A 12 -25.10 1.91 -6.78
C VAL A 12 -23.75 1.27 -6.52
N ARG A 13 -23.18 0.69 -7.58
CA ARG A 13 -21.86 0.07 -7.51
C ARG A 13 -20.98 0.48 -8.69
N GLY A 14 -19.82 1.05 -8.39
CA GLY A 14 -18.78 1.32 -9.37
C GLY A 14 -18.24 0.02 -9.99
N GLY A 15 -17.75 0.11 -11.21
CA GLY A 15 -17.04 -0.99 -11.84
C GLY A 15 -15.74 -1.30 -11.11
N ASP A 16 -15.42 -2.58 -10.97
CA ASP A 16 -14.12 -3.01 -10.44
C ASP A 16 -13.02 -2.68 -11.46
N GLY A 17 -11.83 -2.33 -10.99
CA GLY A 17 -10.66 -2.19 -11.84
C GLY A 17 -10.22 -3.52 -12.42
N GLY A 18 -9.58 -3.48 -13.59
CA GLY A 18 -8.94 -4.65 -14.18
C GLY A 18 -7.65 -5.03 -13.43
N ALA A 19 -7.33 -6.32 -13.38
CA ALA A 19 -6.07 -6.80 -12.81
C ALA A 19 -4.87 -6.45 -13.71
N GLY A 20 -3.74 -6.10 -13.09
CA GLY A 20 -2.45 -6.02 -13.76
C GLY A 20 -1.92 -7.41 -14.11
N ALA A 21 -1.22 -7.54 -15.25
CA ALA A 21 -0.68 -8.82 -15.68
C ALA A 21 0.74 -9.06 -15.15
N VAL A 22 1.07 -10.31 -14.83
CA VAL A 22 2.46 -10.78 -14.71
C VAL A 22 2.85 -11.47 -16.00
N SER A 23 3.75 -10.86 -16.76
CA SER A 23 4.24 -11.42 -18.03
C SER A 23 5.72 -11.08 -18.23
N PHE A 24 6.41 -11.92 -19.00
CA PHE A 24 7.80 -11.70 -19.40
C PHE A 24 7.95 -11.89 -20.90
N ARG A 25 8.79 -11.06 -21.52
CA ARG A 25 9.12 -11.19 -22.94
C ARG A 25 9.76 -12.54 -23.23
N ARG A 26 9.39 -13.14 -24.36
CA ARG A 26 10.01 -14.37 -24.89
C ARG A 26 10.59 -14.07 -26.25
N GLU A 27 11.91 -14.15 -26.36
CA GLU A 27 12.66 -13.93 -27.60
C GLU A 27 13.59 -15.14 -27.81
N ALA A 28 13.77 -15.56 -29.07
CA ALA A 28 14.68 -16.65 -29.38
C ALA A 28 16.10 -16.29 -28.93
N HIS A 29 16.80 -17.21 -28.29
CA HIS A 29 18.16 -17.02 -27.73
C HIS A 29 18.28 -16.03 -26.55
N VAL A 30 17.17 -15.55 -25.98
CA VAL A 30 17.17 -14.76 -24.73
C VAL A 30 16.55 -15.58 -23.61
N PRO A 31 17.36 -16.18 -22.70
CA PRO A 31 16.85 -17.09 -21.67
C PRO A 31 15.89 -16.45 -20.68
N LYS A 32 15.99 -15.12 -20.46
CA LYS A 32 15.16 -14.35 -19.53
C LYS A 32 14.85 -12.96 -20.09
N GLY A 33 13.72 -12.82 -20.79
CA GLY A 33 13.24 -11.51 -21.21
C GLY A 33 12.76 -10.67 -20.03
N GLY A 34 12.81 -9.34 -20.18
CA GLY A 34 12.32 -8.41 -19.16
C GLY A 34 10.80 -8.50 -18.95
N PRO A 35 10.29 -7.97 -17.82
CA PRO A 35 8.84 -7.96 -17.55
C PRO A 35 8.09 -7.13 -18.58
N ASP A 36 6.93 -7.62 -19.01
CA ASP A 36 6.09 -7.00 -20.03
C ASP A 36 4.59 -7.14 -19.75
N GLY A 37 4.18 -7.38 -18.52
CA GLY A 37 2.78 -7.32 -18.14
C GLY A 37 2.26 -5.89 -18.14
N GLY A 38 1.16 -5.65 -18.85
CA GLY A 38 0.45 -4.37 -18.84
C GLY A 38 -0.46 -4.20 -17.62
N ASP A 39 -0.76 -2.93 -17.32
CA ASP A 39 -1.72 -2.50 -16.28
C ASP A 39 -3.17 -2.83 -16.67
N GLY A 40 -4.04 -3.06 -15.69
CA GLY A 40 -5.47 -3.19 -15.91
C GLY A 40 -6.15 -1.85 -16.22
N GLY A 41 -7.33 -1.90 -16.84
CA GLY A 41 -8.15 -0.71 -17.10
C GLY A 41 -8.93 -0.27 -15.85
N HIS A 42 -9.29 1.01 -15.77
CA HIS A 42 -10.18 1.52 -14.72
C HIS A 42 -11.62 1.02 -14.94
N GLY A 43 -12.37 0.79 -13.85
CA GLY A 43 -13.81 0.56 -13.93
C GLY A 43 -14.57 1.84 -14.32
N GLY A 44 -15.86 1.71 -14.61
CA GLY A 44 -16.77 2.85 -14.81
C GLY A 44 -17.31 3.35 -13.47
N SER A 45 -17.47 4.66 -13.32
CA SER A 45 -18.11 5.27 -12.14
C SER A 45 -19.62 5.34 -12.33
N VAL A 46 -20.37 5.43 -11.24
CA VAL A 46 -21.82 5.64 -11.27
C VAL A 46 -22.15 7.08 -10.90
N TRP A 47 -22.77 7.80 -11.82
CA TRP A 47 -23.23 9.17 -11.62
C TRP A 47 -24.75 9.21 -11.54
N LEU A 48 -25.30 9.96 -10.59
CA LEU A 48 -26.70 10.37 -10.62
C LEU A 48 -26.78 11.73 -11.29
N GLU A 49 -27.72 11.90 -12.20
CA GLU A 49 -27.94 13.16 -12.92
C GLU A 49 -29.43 13.51 -12.93
N ALA A 50 -29.77 14.74 -12.53
CA ALA A 50 -31.15 15.23 -12.64
C ALA A 50 -31.53 15.48 -14.11
N ASP A 51 -32.64 14.90 -14.53
CA ASP A 51 -33.16 14.99 -15.89
C ASP A 51 -34.62 15.42 -15.87
N HIS A 52 -34.93 16.52 -16.57
CA HIS A 52 -36.27 17.07 -16.67
C HIS A 52 -37.26 16.13 -17.38
N ASN A 53 -36.76 15.13 -18.12
CA ASN A 53 -37.58 14.12 -18.79
C ASN A 53 -37.94 12.93 -17.88
N VAL A 54 -37.40 12.87 -16.65
CA VAL A 54 -37.67 11.78 -15.70
C VAL A 54 -38.64 12.28 -14.63
N ALA A 55 -39.86 11.74 -14.62
CA ALA A 55 -40.93 12.24 -13.75
C ALA A 55 -41.14 11.45 -12.44
N SER A 56 -40.56 10.25 -12.28
CA SER A 56 -40.76 9.41 -11.08
C SER A 56 -39.58 8.49 -10.78
N LEU A 57 -39.51 7.97 -9.54
CA LEU A 57 -38.48 7.01 -9.11
C LEU A 57 -38.85 5.54 -9.34
N LEU A 58 -39.97 5.26 -10.03
CA LEU A 58 -40.49 3.89 -10.21
C LEU A 58 -39.46 2.92 -10.82
N ALA A 59 -38.64 3.39 -11.76
CA ALA A 59 -37.63 2.57 -12.44
C ALA A 59 -36.56 2.00 -11.48
N PHE A 60 -36.36 2.62 -10.33
CA PHE A 60 -35.40 2.18 -9.31
C PHE A 60 -36.02 1.21 -8.32
N ARG A 61 -37.33 1.30 -8.07
CA ARG A 61 -38.01 0.32 -7.22
C ARG A 61 -38.04 -1.07 -7.85
N ASP A 62 -38.33 -1.14 -9.14
CA ASP A 62 -38.43 -2.42 -9.86
C ASP A 62 -37.03 -3.00 -10.16
N HIS A 63 -36.03 -2.12 -10.32
CA HIS A 63 -34.64 -2.50 -10.53
C HIS A 63 -33.73 -1.65 -9.63
N PRO A 64 -33.50 -2.04 -8.37
CA PRO A 64 -32.75 -1.22 -7.41
C PRO A 64 -31.23 -1.28 -7.56
N HIS A 65 -30.69 -2.30 -8.24
CA HIS A 65 -29.26 -2.44 -8.45
C HIS A 65 -28.80 -1.75 -9.74
N ARG A 66 -27.79 -0.89 -9.63
CA ARG A 66 -27.16 -0.20 -10.76
C ARG A 66 -25.65 -0.32 -10.64
N ARG A 67 -25.06 -1.08 -11.56
CA ARG A 67 -23.64 -1.39 -11.57
C ARG A 67 -23.01 -0.91 -12.87
N ALA A 68 -21.91 -0.17 -12.76
CA ALA A 68 -21.09 0.19 -13.91
C ALA A 68 -20.18 -0.96 -14.34
N ASP A 69 -19.72 -0.92 -15.58
CA ASP A 69 -18.89 -1.98 -16.15
C ASP A 69 -17.48 -2.00 -15.52
N ASN A 70 -16.91 -3.21 -15.42
CA ASN A 70 -15.56 -3.39 -14.90
C ASN A 70 -14.50 -3.07 -15.97
N GLY A 71 -13.33 -2.60 -15.54
CA GLY A 71 -12.16 -2.48 -16.40
C GLY A 71 -11.61 -3.84 -16.81
N THR A 72 -11.03 -3.95 -18.02
CA THR A 72 -10.46 -5.24 -18.47
C THR A 72 -9.07 -5.45 -17.88
N HIS A 73 -8.66 -6.70 -17.71
CA HIS A 73 -7.30 -7.02 -17.25
C HIS A 73 -6.24 -6.60 -18.29
N GLY A 74 -5.02 -6.32 -17.81
CA GLY A 74 -3.86 -6.15 -18.65
C GLY A 74 -3.41 -7.48 -19.28
N SER A 75 -2.46 -7.42 -20.21
CA SER A 75 -1.87 -8.63 -20.80
C SER A 75 -0.38 -8.44 -21.17
N GLY A 76 0.27 -9.53 -21.56
CA GLY A 76 1.66 -9.51 -22.03
C GLY A 76 1.86 -8.62 -23.28
N GLY A 77 3.11 -8.25 -23.55
CA GLY A 77 3.47 -7.27 -24.57
C GLY A 77 3.18 -5.82 -24.17
N LYS A 78 3.15 -5.52 -22.87
CA LYS A 78 2.81 -4.21 -22.27
C LYS A 78 1.45 -3.68 -22.70
N ARG A 79 0.49 -4.57 -22.94
CA ARG A 79 -0.86 -4.20 -23.37
C ARG A 79 -1.74 -3.92 -22.18
N HIS A 80 -2.12 -2.66 -22.03
CA HIS A 80 -3.00 -2.20 -20.96
C HIS A 80 -4.45 -2.61 -21.20
N GLY A 81 -5.17 -2.85 -20.11
CA GLY A 81 -6.61 -3.10 -20.15
C GLY A 81 -7.40 -1.86 -20.55
N ARG A 82 -8.55 -2.06 -21.19
CA ARG A 82 -9.48 -1.00 -21.58
C ARG A 82 -10.25 -0.52 -20.34
N ALA A 83 -10.34 0.80 -20.17
CA ALA A 83 -11.23 1.39 -19.17
C ALA A 83 -12.70 1.19 -19.55
N ALA A 84 -13.55 1.00 -18.55
CA ALA A 84 -14.99 0.93 -18.75
C ALA A 84 -15.62 2.33 -18.81
N GLU A 85 -16.79 2.42 -19.43
CA GLU A 85 -17.56 3.66 -19.51
C GLU A 85 -18.35 3.89 -18.22
N ASP A 86 -18.51 5.15 -17.83
CA ASP A 86 -19.31 5.54 -16.66
C ASP A 86 -20.80 5.26 -16.91
N LEU A 87 -21.50 4.81 -15.86
CA LEU A 87 -22.95 4.65 -15.87
C LEU A 87 -23.60 5.93 -15.35
N VAL A 88 -24.43 6.58 -16.18
CA VAL A 88 -25.22 7.75 -15.78
C VAL A 88 -26.66 7.34 -15.51
N ILE A 89 -27.09 7.47 -14.26
CA ILE A 89 -28.44 7.20 -13.80
C ILE A 89 -29.22 8.52 -13.80
N LYS A 90 -30.19 8.64 -14.72
CA LYS A 90 -31.08 9.81 -14.79
C LYS A 90 -32.16 9.74 -13.72
N VAL A 91 -32.27 10.74 -12.86
CA VAL A 91 -33.29 10.85 -11.80
C VAL A 91 -34.14 12.10 -12.01
N PRO A 92 -35.36 12.20 -11.44
CA PRO A 92 -36.15 13.42 -11.50
C PRO A 92 -35.45 14.61 -10.85
N GLU A 93 -35.77 15.81 -11.32
CA GLU A 93 -35.40 17.06 -10.63
C GLU A 93 -36.03 17.12 -9.22
N GLY A 94 -35.29 17.67 -8.25
CA GLY A 94 -35.72 17.72 -6.85
C GLY A 94 -35.55 16.40 -6.09
N THR A 95 -34.68 15.51 -6.60
CA THR A 95 -34.31 14.26 -5.91
C THR A 95 -33.27 14.55 -4.83
N THR A 96 -33.61 14.24 -3.59
CA THR A 96 -32.69 14.19 -2.47
C THR A 96 -32.10 12.79 -2.37
N VAL A 97 -30.78 12.72 -2.33
CA VAL A 97 -30.02 11.47 -2.14
C VAL A 97 -29.56 11.38 -0.69
N ARG A 98 -29.92 10.30 -0.01
CA ARG A 98 -29.49 10.01 1.37
C ARG A 98 -28.76 8.68 1.46
N GLY A 99 -27.87 8.54 2.42
CA GLY A 99 -27.33 7.24 2.80
C GLY A 99 -28.39 6.40 3.51
N LEU A 100 -28.62 5.16 3.06
CA LEU A 100 -29.69 4.29 3.60
C LEU A 100 -29.56 4.07 5.11
N TYR A 101 -28.34 3.86 5.61
CA TYR A 101 -28.08 3.56 7.01
C TYR A 101 -27.82 4.81 7.87
N SER A 102 -27.22 5.86 7.31
CA SER A 102 -26.89 7.07 8.05
C SER A 102 -28.03 8.10 8.10
N GLY A 103 -28.96 8.06 7.15
CA GLY A 103 -30.00 9.07 6.96
C GLY A 103 -29.47 10.45 6.54
N GLU A 104 -28.15 10.59 6.41
CA GLU A 104 -27.48 11.83 6.05
C GLU A 104 -27.79 12.19 4.59
N ILE A 105 -27.99 13.49 4.32
CA ILE A 105 -28.18 14.02 2.97
C ILE A 105 -26.82 14.10 2.29
N LEU A 106 -26.64 13.36 1.21
CA LEU A 106 -25.41 13.30 0.43
C LEU A 106 -25.43 14.33 -0.71
N ALA A 107 -26.59 14.48 -1.36
CA ALA A 107 -26.79 15.43 -2.44
C ALA A 107 -28.26 15.83 -2.58
N ASP A 108 -28.51 17.08 -2.98
CA ASP A 108 -29.79 17.53 -3.51
C ASP A 108 -29.61 17.85 -5.01
N LEU A 109 -30.24 17.06 -5.88
CA LEU A 109 -30.20 17.22 -7.35
C LEU A 109 -31.43 18.02 -7.78
N VAL A 110 -31.29 19.35 -7.83
CA VAL A 110 -32.42 20.28 -7.89
C VAL A 110 -32.75 20.67 -9.33
N GLN A 111 -31.73 20.85 -10.17
CA GLN A 111 -31.87 21.34 -11.55
C GLN A 111 -31.44 20.27 -12.55
N HIS A 112 -32.02 20.33 -13.74
CA HIS A 112 -31.53 19.55 -14.87
C HIS A 112 -30.02 19.71 -15.06
N GLY A 113 -29.33 18.57 -15.19
CA GLY A 113 -27.89 18.52 -15.38
C GLY A 113 -27.09 18.57 -14.08
N ASP A 114 -27.71 18.74 -12.91
CA ASP A 114 -27.04 18.53 -11.62
C ASP A 114 -26.54 17.08 -11.57
N ARG A 115 -25.24 16.90 -11.30
CA ARG A 115 -24.61 15.58 -11.25
C ARG A 115 -23.93 15.35 -9.92
N TRP A 116 -24.08 14.14 -9.40
CA TRP A 116 -23.41 13.68 -8.19
C TRP A 116 -22.78 12.30 -8.42
N LEU A 117 -21.54 12.14 -7.94
CA LEU A 117 -20.81 10.88 -8.01
C LEU A 117 -21.37 9.93 -6.94
N GLY A 118 -22.17 8.96 -7.37
CA GLY A 118 -22.84 8.03 -6.47
C GLY A 118 -21.99 6.83 -6.06
N ALA A 119 -21.11 6.37 -6.93
CA ALA A 119 -20.11 5.37 -6.59
C ALA A 119 -18.87 5.53 -7.47
N GLU A 120 -17.70 5.69 -6.86
CA GLU A 120 -16.43 5.83 -7.57
C GLU A 120 -15.89 4.47 -8.06
N ALA A 121 -15.48 4.42 -9.32
CA ALA A 121 -14.88 3.24 -9.94
C ALA A 121 -13.60 2.75 -9.24
N GLY A 122 -13.34 1.46 -9.33
CA GLY A 122 -12.05 0.89 -8.97
C GLY A 122 -10.95 1.24 -9.97
N GLN A 123 -9.77 1.61 -9.47
CA GLN A 123 -8.59 1.79 -10.32
C GLN A 123 -8.02 0.47 -10.83
N GLY A 124 -7.50 0.48 -12.06
CA GLY A 124 -6.80 -0.66 -12.64
C GLY A 124 -5.49 -0.96 -11.92
N GLY A 125 -5.20 -2.25 -11.68
CA GLY A 125 -3.98 -2.69 -11.03
C GLY A 125 -2.75 -2.57 -11.94
N HIS A 126 -1.60 -2.20 -11.38
CA HIS A 126 -0.35 -2.15 -12.12
C HIS A 126 0.16 -3.55 -12.50
N GLY A 127 0.63 -3.71 -13.75
CA GLY A 127 1.27 -4.92 -14.23
C GLY A 127 2.71 -5.06 -13.73
N ASN A 128 3.31 -6.24 -13.88
CA ASN A 128 4.64 -6.50 -13.33
C ASN A 128 5.75 -5.58 -13.92
N ALA A 129 5.53 -5.03 -15.12
CA ALA A 129 6.45 -4.08 -15.75
C ALA A 129 6.58 -2.75 -14.96
N LYS A 130 5.53 -2.31 -14.25
CA LYS A 130 5.52 -1.09 -13.43
C LYS A 130 6.39 -1.20 -12.17
N PHE A 131 6.62 -2.41 -11.67
CA PHE A 131 7.45 -2.66 -10.49
C PHE A 131 8.93 -2.88 -10.84
N LEU A 132 9.28 -2.81 -12.13
CA LEU A 132 10.66 -2.89 -12.59
C LEU A 132 11.48 -1.77 -11.93
N SER A 133 12.49 -2.17 -11.17
CA SER A 133 13.40 -1.24 -10.50
C SER A 133 14.78 -1.87 -10.38
N ASN A 134 15.77 -1.09 -9.94
CA ASN A 134 17.11 -1.61 -9.71
C ASN A 134 17.14 -2.75 -8.68
N ARG A 135 16.23 -2.75 -7.70
CA ARG A 135 16.06 -3.84 -6.72
C ARG A 135 15.26 -5.02 -7.28
N ARG A 136 14.29 -4.76 -8.18
CA ARG A 136 13.36 -5.75 -8.76
C ARG A 136 13.46 -5.78 -10.28
N ARG A 137 14.41 -6.54 -10.82
CA ARG A 137 14.67 -6.65 -12.28
C ARG A 137 13.68 -7.55 -13.02
N ALA A 138 13.08 -8.52 -12.32
CA ALA A 138 12.07 -9.43 -12.87
C ALA A 138 10.93 -9.61 -11.84
N PRO A 139 10.09 -8.57 -11.62
CA PRO A 139 9.00 -8.65 -10.66
C PRO A 139 8.04 -9.78 -11.04
N GLY A 140 7.85 -10.73 -10.11
CA GLY A 140 6.95 -11.88 -10.29
C GLY A 140 5.53 -11.63 -9.79
N PHE A 141 5.19 -10.39 -9.45
CA PHE A 141 3.90 -9.99 -8.90
C PHE A 141 3.31 -8.79 -9.66
N ALA A 142 2.00 -8.60 -9.52
CA ALA A 142 1.24 -7.48 -10.06
C ALA A 142 0.16 -7.05 -9.06
N GLU A 143 -0.27 -5.80 -9.15
CA GLU A 143 -1.43 -5.30 -8.40
C GLU A 143 -2.72 -5.81 -9.07
N GLN A 144 -3.67 -6.23 -8.25
CA GLN A 144 -5.03 -6.50 -8.67
C GLN A 144 -5.80 -5.19 -8.85
N GLY A 145 -6.92 -5.27 -9.58
CA GLY A 145 -7.82 -4.13 -9.69
C GLY A 145 -8.46 -3.81 -8.35
N GLU A 146 -8.63 -2.52 -8.09
CA GLU A 146 -9.38 -2.03 -6.92
C GLU A 146 -10.87 -2.34 -7.10
N GLU A 147 -11.56 -2.64 -6.01
CA GLU A 147 -13.01 -2.83 -6.04
C GLU A 147 -13.72 -1.49 -6.24
N GLY A 148 -14.80 -1.48 -7.01
CA GLY A 148 -15.65 -0.31 -7.13
C GLY A 148 -16.38 -0.03 -5.81
N GLU A 149 -16.60 1.24 -5.49
CA GLU A 149 -17.41 1.60 -4.32
C GLU A 149 -18.83 1.07 -4.46
N GLU A 150 -19.43 0.69 -3.35
CA GLU A 150 -20.83 0.25 -3.29
C GLU A 150 -21.56 1.02 -2.19
N HIS A 151 -22.66 1.68 -2.56
CA HIS A 151 -23.47 2.47 -1.64
C HIS A 151 -24.94 2.06 -1.74
N TRP A 152 -25.57 1.94 -0.58
CA TRP A 152 -27.02 1.86 -0.47
C TRP A 152 -27.58 3.25 -0.17
N LEU A 153 -28.42 3.72 -1.07
CA LEU A 153 -28.99 5.07 -1.06
C LEU A 153 -30.49 4.99 -0.89
N THR A 154 -31.06 5.99 -0.23
CA THR A 154 -32.48 6.32 -0.31
C THR A 154 -32.63 7.54 -1.19
N LEU A 155 -33.41 7.41 -2.26
CA LEU A 155 -33.83 8.52 -3.09
C LEU A 155 -35.19 8.99 -2.61
N GLU A 156 -35.28 10.26 -2.23
CA GLU A 156 -36.53 10.91 -1.86
C GLU A 156 -36.79 12.04 -2.86
N LEU A 157 -37.89 11.93 -3.59
CA LEU A 157 -38.37 13.00 -4.44
C LEU A 157 -39.13 14.01 -3.59
N ARG A 158 -38.56 15.19 -3.37
CA ARG A 158 -39.19 16.24 -2.54
C ARG A 158 -40.37 16.93 -3.25
N LEU A 159 -40.48 16.78 -4.57
CA LEU A 159 -41.54 17.37 -5.38
C LEU A 159 -42.61 16.29 -5.69
N MET A 160 -43.82 16.46 -5.16
CA MET A 160 -44.86 15.42 -5.32
C MET A 160 -45.82 15.67 -6.49
N ALA A 161 -45.88 16.88 -7.03
CA ALA A 161 -46.65 17.20 -8.23
C ALA A 161 -46.16 18.47 -8.92
N ASP A 162 -46.34 18.56 -10.23
CA ASP A 162 -46.19 19.82 -10.95
C ASP A 162 -47.42 20.72 -10.74
N VAL A 163 -48.61 20.12 -10.66
CA VAL A 163 -49.90 20.81 -10.50
C VAL A 163 -50.67 20.27 -9.29
N ALA A 164 -51.14 21.17 -8.43
CA ALA A 164 -52.02 20.86 -7.29
C ALA A 164 -53.47 21.29 -7.58
N LEU A 165 -54.42 20.36 -7.44
CA LEU A 165 -55.86 20.63 -7.58
C LEU A 165 -56.45 21.13 -6.26
N VAL A 166 -56.98 22.35 -6.27
CA VAL A 166 -57.56 23.02 -5.12
C VAL A 166 -59.03 23.32 -5.39
N GLY A 167 -59.92 22.99 -4.46
CA GLY A 167 -61.35 23.24 -4.60
C GLY A 167 -62.16 22.53 -3.53
N TYR A 168 -63.44 22.88 -3.43
CA TYR A 168 -64.38 22.30 -2.47
C TYR A 168 -64.49 20.77 -2.60
N PRO A 169 -64.90 20.06 -1.54
CA PRO A 169 -65.32 18.66 -1.67
C PRO A 169 -66.35 18.49 -2.79
N ASN A 170 -66.28 17.38 -3.53
CA ASN A 170 -67.22 17.03 -4.61
C ASN A 170 -67.24 17.94 -5.86
N VAL A 171 -66.33 18.91 -6.00
CA VAL A 171 -66.18 19.74 -7.22
C VAL A 171 -65.71 18.93 -8.46
N GLY A 172 -65.34 17.65 -8.27
CA GLY A 172 -64.95 16.75 -9.36
C GLY A 172 -63.43 16.57 -9.55
N LYS A 173 -62.61 16.89 -8.53
CA LYS A 173 -61.13 16.75 -8.57
C LYS A 173 -60.67 15.35 -9.00
N SER A 174 -61.14 14.32 -8.31
CA SER A 174 -60.72 12.94 -8.58
C SER A 174 -61.22 12.45 -9.95
N THR A 175 -62.44 12.85 -10.35
CA THR A 175 -62.97 12.61 -11.70
C THR A 175 -62.10 13.25 -12.77
N LEU A 176 -61.65 14.48 -12.56
CA LEU A 176 -60.77 15.20 -13.47
C LEU A 176 -59.43 14.47 -13.64
N ILE A 177 -58.76 14.09 -12.54
CA ILE A 177 -57.50 13.33 -12.57
C ILE A 177 -57.65 12.03 -13.36
N SER A 178 -58.75 11.31 -13.17
CA SER A 178 -59.02 10.05 -13.90
C SER A 178 -59.12 10.22 -15.42
N ARG A 179 -59.51 11.41 -15.89
CA ARG A 179 -59.75 11.71 -17.30
C ARG A 179 -58.52 12.24 -18.01
N ILE A 180 -57.71 13.05 -17.33
CA ILE A 180 -56.49 13.66 -17.90
C ILE A 180 -55.25 12.77 -17.74
N SER A 181 -55.28 11.81 -16.82
CA SER A 181 -54.15 10.92 -16.55
C SER A 181 -54.04 9.81 -17.61
N ALA A 182 -52.85 9.64 -18.18
CA ALA A 182 -52.51 8.57 -19.12
C ALA A 182 -52.46 7.18 -18.46
N ALA A 183 -52.37 7.13 -17.12
CA ALA A 183 -52.48 5.94 -16.30
C ALA A 183 -53.69 6.04 -15.35
N LYS A 184 -54.32 4.91 -14.96
CA LYS A 184 -55.36 4.94 -13.91
C LYS A 184 -54.80 5.62 -12.64
N PRO A 185 -55.51 6.60 -12.04
CA PRO A 185 -55.06 7.25 -10.82
C PRO A 185 -54.78 6.20 -9.75
N ARG A 186 -53.67 6.37 -9.03
CA ARG A 186 -53.30 5.45 -7.94
C ARG A 186 -53.45 6.15 -6.61
N ILE A 187 -54.04 5.43 -5.68
CA ILE A 187 -54.04 5.72 -4.25
C ILE A 187 -52.61 5.44 -3.77
N ALA A 188 -52.00 6.39 -3.07
CA ALA A 188 -50.61 6.29 -2.62
C ALA A 188 -50.52 6.52 -1.11
N ASP A 189 -49.93 5.55 -0.41
CA ASP A 189 -49.85 5.49 1.05
C ASP A 189 -48.43 5.91 1.48
N TYR A 190 -48.25 7.20 1.78
CA TYR A 190 -46.94 7.76 2.10
C TYR A 190 -46.69 7.82 3.62
N PRO A 191 -45.47 7.56 4.13
CA PRO A 191 -45.18 7.50 5.57
C PRO A 191 -45.38 8.82 6.34
N PHE A 192 -45.48 9.94 5.63
CA PHE A 192 -45.62 11.29 6.18
C PHE A 192 -46.97 11.96 5.87
N THR A 193 -47.89 11.26 5.18
CA THR A 193 -49.24 11.77 4.91
C THR A 193 -50.24 11.03 5.79
N THR A 194 -51.16 11.75 6.44
CA THR A 194 -52.21 11.08 7.24
C THR A 194 -53.40 10.64 6.40
N LEU A 195 -53.43 11.01 5.11
CA LEU A 195 -54.47 10.69 4.12
C LEU A 195 -53.81 10.47 2.74
N GLU A 196 -54.34 9.52 1.98
CA GLU A 196 -53.80 9.04 0.70
C GLU A 196 -54.25 9.97 -0.46
N PRO A 197 -53.37 10.75 -1.11
CA PRO A 197 -53.76 11.63 -2.22
C PRO A 197 -53.92 10.85 -3.53
N ASN A 198 -54.82 11.32 -4.41
CA ASN A 198 -54.96 10.78 -5.77
C ASN A 198 -53.97 11.47 -6.72
N LEU A 199 -53.07 10.70 -7.33
CA LEU A 199 -52.10 11.20 -8.30
C LEU A 199 -52.44 10.75 -9.73
N GLY A 200 -52.19 11.63 -10.70
CA GLY A 200 -52.30 11.35 -12.13
C GLY A 200 -51.10 11.87 -12.92
N VAL A 201 -50.68 11.09 -13.92
CA VAL A 201 -49.58 11.45 -14.83
C VAL A 201 -50.19 11.88 -16.15
N VAL A 202 -49.99 13.13 -16.54
CA VAL A 202 -50.56 13.70 -17.76
C VAL A 202 -49.53 13.61 -18.88
N ARG A 203 -49.91 13.01 -20.00
CA ARG A 203 -49.12 12.92 -21.23
C ARG A 203 -49.98 13.40 -22.39
N SER A 204 -49.56 14.46 -23.06
CA SER A 204 -50.23 14.98 -24.26
C SER A 204 -49.18 15.47 -25.25
N GLU A 205 -49.42 15.26 -26.54
CA GLU A 205 -48.50 15.69 -27.60
C GLU A 205 -48.35 17.21 -27.59
N GLY A 206 -47.10 17.70 -27.60
CA GLY A 206 -46.81 19.15 -27.59
C GLY A 206 -46.66 19.79 -26.21
N CYS A 207 -46.78 19.03 -25.11
CA CYS A 207 -46.48 19.52 -23.75
C CYS A 207 -45.60 18.53 -22.97
N PRO A 208 -44.78 19.00 -22.00
CA PRO A 208 -43.94 18.11 -21.19
C PRO A 208 -44.80 17.19 -20.31
N GLU A 209 -44.28 16.00 -19.99
CA GLU A 209 -44.94 15.12 -19.01
C GLU A 209 -44.95 15.79 -17.63
N PHE A 210 -46.12 15.83 -16.99
CA PHE A 210 -46.29 16.45 -15.67
C PHE A 210 -47.24 15.68 -14.77
N VAL A 211 -47.04 15.83 -13.46
CA VAL A 211 -47.80 15.13 -12.41
C VAL A 211 -48.84 16.07 -11.81
N VAL A 212 -50.07 15.58 -11.68
CA VAL A 212 -51.19 16.29 -11.04
C VAL A 212 -51.58 15.57 -9.75
N ALA A 213 -51.74 16.33 -8.66
CA ALA A 213 -52.19 15.81 -7.37
C ALA A 213 -53.51 16.40 -6.90
N ASP A 214 -54.38 15.56 -6.36
CA ASP A 214 -55.57 15.96 -5.60
C ASP A 214 -55.19 16.42 -4.20
N ILE A 215 -55.72 17.57 -3.77
CA ILE A 215 -55.65 18.00 -2.37
C ILE A 215 -57.03 17.80 -1.75
N PRO A 216 -57.21 16.82 -0.85
CA PRO A 216 -58.48 16.58 -0.20
C PRO A 216 -58.94 17.80 0.64
N GLY A 217 -60.19 18.20 0.45
CA GLY A 217 -61.00 19.11 1.28
C GLY A 217 -60.34 20.37 1.87
N LEU A 218 -60.51 21.52 1.19
CA LEU A 218 -60.64 22.80 1.91
C LEU A 218 -62.04 22.79 2.55
N ILE A 219 -62.12 22.52 3.85
CA ILE A 219 -63.32 22.76 4.64
C ILE A 219 -63.10 24.04 5.44
N GLU A 220 -64.15 24.85 5.60
CA GLU A 220 -64.12 26.07 6.40
C GLU A 220 -63.42 25.85 7.75
N GLY A 221 -62.36 26.62 7.99
CA GLY A 221 -61.63 26.64 9.25
C GLY A 221 -60.35 25.79 9.26
N ALA A 222 -59.78 25.49 8.09
CA ALA A 222 -58.51 24.74 7.97
C ALA A 222 -57.31 25.46 8.63
N SER A 223 -57.36 26.80 8.73
CA SER A 223 -56.33 27.65 9.35
C SER A 223 -56.43 27.77 10.88
N GLU A 224 -57.58 27.48 11.49
CA GLU A 224 -57.81 27.63 12.94
C GLU A 224 -57.40 26.42 13.81
N GLY A 225 -56.66 25.46 13.25
CA GLY A 225 -56.04 24.38 14.03
C GLY A 225 -57.00 23.27 14.52
N ARG A 226 -58.20 23.12 13.94
CA ARG A 226 -59.04 21.93 14.15
C ARG A 226 -58.49 20.72 13.40
N GLY A 227 -57.39 20.16 13.91
CA GLY A 227 -56.91 18.78 13.77
C GLY A 227 -56.50 18.23 12.41
N LEU A 228 -57.02 18.74 11.29
CA LEU A 228 -56.90 18.14 9.96
C LEU A 228 -56.41 19.13 8.89
N GLY A 229 -56.89 20.38 8.86
CA GLY A 229 -56.62 21.39 7.81
C GLY A 229 -55.14 21.74 7.57
N HIS A 230 -54.38 22.01 8.64
CA HIS A 230 -52.96 22.40 8.56
C HIS A 230 -52.03 21.28 8.06
N ARG A 231 -52.45 20.01 8.17
CA ARG A 231 -51.71 18.86 7.59
C ARG A 231 -51.98 18.69 6.09
N PHE A 232 -53.15 19.11 5.61
CA PHE A 232 -53.52 19.04 4.18
C PHE A 232 -52.85 20.11 3.33
N LEU A 233 -52.86 21.36 3.80
CA LEU A 233 -52.29 22.49 3.07
C LEU A 233 -50.78 22.35 2.82
N ARG A 234 -50.09 21.59 3.67
CA ARG A 234 -48.69 21.18 3.47
C ARG A 234 -48.43 20.41 2.16
N HIS A 235 -49.46 19.78 1.57
CA HIS A 235 -49.35 19.10 0.28
C HIS A 235 -49.41 20.09 -0.90
N VAL A 236 -50.08 21.25 -0.71
CA VAL A 236 -50.10 22.36 -1.68
C VAL A 236 -48.69 22.92 -1.86
N GLU A 237 -47.91 23.00 -0.78
CA GLU A 237 -46.52 23.49 -0.80
C GLU A 237 -45.64 22.74 -1.80
N ARG A 238 -45.97 21.47 -2.09
CA ARG A 238 -45.17 20.58 -2.93
C ARG A 238 -45.45 20.68 -4.43
N ALA A 239 -46.35 21.58 -4.85
CA ALA A 239 -46.73 21.79 -6.25
C ALA A 239 -46.28 23.14 -6.82
N ARG A 240 -45.76 23.15 -8.05
CA ARG A 240 -45.26 24.38 -8.71
C ARG A 240 -46.39 25.27 -9.22
N VAL A 241 -47.49 24.67 -9.68
CA VAL A 241 -48.67 25.32 -10.25
C VAL A 241 -49.92 24.94 -9.47
N LEU A 242 -50.86 25.87 -9.30
CA LEU A 242 -52.16 25.61 -8.68
C LEU A 242 -53.28 25.60 -9.72
N LEU A 243 -54.14 24.57 -9.69
CA LEU A 243 -55.38 24.54 -10.46
C LEU A 243 -56.56 24.67 -9.49
N VAL A 244 -57.23 25.82 -9.53
CA VAL A 244 -58.37 26.12 -8.68
C VAL A 244 -59.66 25.75 -9.41
N LEU A 245 -60.40 24.80 -8.84
CA LEU A 245 -61.68 24.32 -9.34
C LEU A 245 -62.83 24.99 -8.58
N VAL A 246 -63.70 25.66 -9.31
CA VAL A 246 -64.92 26.31 -8.81
C VAL A 246 -66.12 25.53 -9.31
N ASP A 247 -67.05 25.18 -8.42
CA ASP A 247 -68.20 24.36 -8.74
C ASP A 247 -69.34 25.18 -9.36
N LEU A 248 -69.73 24.88 -10.59
CA LEU A 248 -70.81 25.59 -11.30
C LEU A 248 -72.17 24.89 -11.20
N ALA A 249 -72.27 23.74 -10.54
CA ALA A 249 -73.52 23.01 -10.43
C ALA A 249 -74.49 23.72 -9.47
N PRO A 250 -75.82 23.60 -9.67
CA PRO A 250 -76.83 24.14 -8.75
C PRO A 250 -76.74 23.58 -7.33
N THR A 251 -76.11 22.42 -7.16
CA THR A 251 -75.86 21.78 -5.86
C THR A 251 -74.64 22.33 -5.13
N ALA A 252 -73.94 23.33 -5.69
CA ALA A 252 -72.80 23.96 -5.02
C ALA A 252 -73.24 24.65 -3.73
N LEU A 253 -72.38 24.63 -2.72
CA LEU A 253 -72.67 25.22 -1.40
C LEU A 253 -72.71 26.75 -1.44
N GLU A 254 -71.98 27.36 -2.37
CA GLU A 254 -71.75 28.81 -2.44
C GLU A 254 -71.70 29.27 -3.90
N GLU A 255 -71.92 30.57 -4.13
CA GLU A 255 -71.75 31.18 -5.46
C GLU A 255 -70.29 31.12 -5.95
N PRO A 256 -70.02 31.03 -7.27
CA PRO A 256 -68.67 30.84 -7.81
C PRO A 256 -67.62 31.84 -7.29
N ILE A 257 -67.99 33.12 -7.17
CA ILE A 257 -67.10 34.18 -6.68
C ILE A 257 -66.74 33.95 -5.20
N ARG A 258 -67.72 33.58 -4.37
CA ARG A 258 -67.51 33.28 -2.96
C ARG A 258 -66.65 32.04 -2.76
N GLN A 259 -66.84 31.00 -3.56
CA GLN A 259 -65.97 29.81 -3.52
C GLN A 259 -64.50 30.19 -3.75
N LEU A 260 -64.22 31.01 -4.77
CA LEU A 260 -62.86 31.46 -5.08
C LEU A 260 -62.27 32.32 -3.97
N GLU A 261 -63.04 33.27 -3.43
CA GLU A 261 -62.62 34.12 -2.30
C GLU A 261 -62.23 33.29 -1.07
N VAL A 262 -63.03 32.28 -0.72
CA VAL A 262 -62.76 31.39 0.41
C VAL A 262 -61.49 30.58 0.17
N ILE A 263 -61.35 29.96 -1.01
CA ILE A 263 -60.17 29.16 -1.36
C ILE A 263 -58.89 30.00 -1.27
N LEU A 264 -58.88 31.19 -1.88
CA LEU A 264 -57.72 32.08 -1.86
C LEU A 264 -57.47 32.65 -0.45
N GLY A 265 -58.53 32.90 0.32
CA GLY A 265 -58.46 33.33 1.71
C GLY A 265 -57.78 32.28 2.60
N GLU A 266 -58.14 31.01 2.47
CA GLU A 266 -57.52 29.92 3.22
C GLU A 266 -56.05 29.70 2.83
N LEU A 267 -55.73 29.75 1.53
CA LEU A 267 -54.34 29.67 1.07
C LEU A 267 -53.50 30.82 1.65
N ARG A 268 -54.03 32.05 1.65
CA ARG A 268 -53.36 33.23 2.24
C ARG A 268 -53.16 33.09 3.74
N ALA A 269 -54.18 32.61 4.45
CA ALA A 269 -54.14 32.46 5.90
C ALA A 269 -53.14 31.40 6.35
N TYR A 270 -52.91 30.38 5.52
CA TYR A 270 -51.91 29.35 5.76
C TYR A 270 -50.50 29.83 5.42
N GLN A 271 -50.30 30.29 4.18
CA GLN A 271 -49.00 30.79 3.72
C GLN A 271 -49.18 31.81 2.59
N PRO A 272 -48.87 33.10 2.81
CA PRO A 272 -49.07 34.15 1.81
C PRO A 272 -48.37 33.90 0.47
N GLU A 273 -47.18 33.29 0.48
CA GLU A 273 -46.37 33.05 -0.71
C GLU A 273 -47.03 32.05 -1.70
N LEU A 274 -47.98 31.22 -1.24
CA LEU A 274 -48.76 30.36 -2.14
C LEU A 274 -49.60 31.17 -3.14
N LEU A 275 -49.94 32.41 -2.79
CA LEU A 275 -50.61 33.34 -3.69
C LEU A 275 -49.66 34.03 -4.69
N GLU A 276 -48.39 33.69 -4.73
CA GLU A 276 -47.46 34.16 -5.77
C GLU A 276 -47.27 33.11 -6.87
N ARG A 277 -47.67 31.85 -6.60
CA ARG A 277 -47.54 30.75 -7.55
C ARG A 277 -48.43 30.95 -8.79
N PRO A 278 -47.94 30.54 -9.98
CA PRO A 278 -48.78 30.46 -11.18
C PRO A 278 -50.02 29.62 -10.91
N ARG A 279 -51.18 30.13 -11.29
CA ARG A 279 -52.45 29.42 -11.12
C ARG A 279 -53.38 29.59 -12.29
N LEU A 280 -54.26 28.61 -12.45
CA LEU A 280 -55.39 28.66 -13.36
C LEU A 280 -56.67 28.44 -12.55
N VAL A 281 -57.71 29.21 -12.84
CA VAL A 281 -59.03 29.08 -12.21
C VAL A 281 -60.02 28.61 -13.26
N VAL A 282 -60.71 27.50 -12.99
CA VAL A 282 -61.65 26.89 -13.94
C VAL A 282 -62.96 26.50 -13.26
N GLY A 283 -64.06 26.68 -13.99
CA GLY A 283 -65.40 26.30 -13.55
C GLY A 283 -65.68 24.83 -13.89
N SER A 284 -65.75 23.97 -12.89
CA SER A 284 -66.04 22.53 -13.02
C SER A 284 -67.54 22.25 -13.06
N ARG A 285 -67.91 21.06 -13.57
CA ARG A 285 -69.30 20.57 -13.72
C ARG A 285 -70.18 21.50 -14.57
N ALA A 286 -69.60 22.07 -15.63
CA ALA A 286 -70.30 22.98 -16.53
C ALA A 286 -71.50 22.34 -17.25
N ASP A 287 -71.50 21.02 -17.42
CA ASP A 287 -72.57 20.24 -18.05
C ASP A 287 -73.91 20.29 -17.29
N VAL A 288 -73.88 20.60 -16.00
CA VAL A 288 -75.08 20.70 -15.14
C VAL A 288 -75.34 22.13 -14.66
N ALA A 289 -74.60 23.13 -15.13
CA ALA A 289 -74.75 24.52 -14.71
C ALA A 289 -76.08 25.13 -15.20
N GLU A 290 -76.77 25.88 -14.33
CA GLU A 290 -78.00 26.59 -14.69
C GLU A 290 -77.73 27.76 -15.64
N ALA A 291 -78.70 28.04 -16.53
CA ALA A 291 -78.65 29.18 -17.44
C ALA A 291 -78.75 30.49 -16.65
N GLY A 292 -77.61 31.11 -16.34
CA GLY A 292 -77.52 32.36 -15.57
C GLY A 292 -76.33 32.45 -14.63
N VAL A 293 -75.62 31.34 -14.35
CA VAL A 293 -74.41 31.34 -13.51
C VAL A 293 -73.29 32.13 -14.19
N THR A 294 -72.93 33.27 -13.60
CA THR A 294 -71.82 34.13 -14.06
C THR A 294 -70.49 33.66 -13.48
N PHE A 295 -69.53 33.36 -14.36
CA PHE A 295 -68.17 32.97 -14.01
C PHE A 295 -67.23 33.49 -15.09
N ASP A 296 -66.20 34.22 -14.66
CA ASP A 296 -65.19 34.83 -15.51
C ASP A 296 -63.97 33.91 -15.56
N GLY A 297 -63.99 32.96 -16.50
CA GLY A 297 -62.95 31.94 -16.68
C GLY A 297 -63.39 30.75 -17.52
N ASP A 298 -62.47 29.84 -17.80
CA ASP A 298 -62.73 28.65 -18.61
C ASP A 298 -63.65 27.66 -17.90
N ARG A 299 -64.56 27.05 -18.66
CA ARG A 299 -65.54 26.08 -18.17
C ARG A 299 -65.14 24.67 -18.57
N LEU A 300 -65.34 23.74 -17.66
CA LEU A 300 -64.88 22.36 -17.78
C LEU A 300 -65.98 21.36 -17.41
N SER A 301 -66.07 20.29 -18.18
CA SER A 301 -66.78 19.08 -17.78
C SER A 301 -65.88 17.86 -17.92
N ALA A 302 -65.48 17.27 -16.79
CA ALA A 302 -64.77 16.00 -16.77
C ALA A 302 -65.64 14.82 -17.22
N VAL A 303 -66.98 14.98 -17.24
CA VAL A 303 -67.90 13.93 -17.67
C VAL A 303 -67.99 13.89 -19.19
N THR A 304 -68.23 15.04 -19.83
CA THR A 304 -68.40 15.15 -21.29
C THR A 304 -67.07 15.30 -22.03
N GLY A 305 -66.01 15.73 -21.34
CA GLY A 305 -64.69 16.02 -21.90
C GLY A 305 -64.52 17.46 -22.38
N GLU A 306 -65.57 18.28 -22.30
CA GLU A 306 -65.53 19.69 -22.70
C GLU A 306 -64.48 20.47 -21.90
N GLY A 307 -63.61 21.20 -22.62
CA GLY A 307 -62.56 22.04 -22.04
C GLY A 307 -61.29 21.32 -21.57
N LEU A 308 -61.24 19.97 -21.58
CA LEU A 308 -60.11 19.22 -21.02
C LEU A 308 -58.80 19.39 -21.80
N GLU A 309 -58.86 19.39 -23.13
CA GLU A 309 -57.66 19.49 -23.98
C GLU A 309 -56.98 20.85 -23.83
N SER A 310 -57.78 21.93 -23.87
CA SER A 310 -57.30 23.29 -23.67
C SER A 310 -56.72 23.49 -22.25
N LEU A 311 -57.35 22.86 -21.25
CA LEU A 311 -56.85 22.87 -19.87
C LEU A 311 -55.48 22.20 -19.77
N VAL A 312 -55.30 21.01 -20.36
CA VAL A 312 -54.03 20.26 -20.31
C VAL A 312 -52.90 21.05 -20.97
N HIS A 313 -53.14 21.67 -22.12
CA HIS A 313 -52.15 22.52 -22.79
C HIS A 313 -51.79 23.76 -21.96
N ALA A 314 -52.79 24.45 -21.40
CA ALA A 314 -52.57 25.62 -20.56
C ALA A 314 -51.75 25.28 -19.30
N LEU A 315 -52.06 24.16 -18.63
CA LEU A 315 -51.29 23.68 -17.50
C LEU A 315 -49.86 23.30 -17.90
N GLY A 316 -49.69 22.60 -19.04
CA GLY A 316 -48.37 22.24 -19.57
C GLY A 316 -47.46 23.46 -19.75
N GLY A 317 -47.99 24.54 -20.35
CA GLY A 317 -47.24 25.80 -20.51
C GLY A 317 -46.91 26.48 -19.18
N LEU A 318 -47.83 26.49 -18.21
CA LEU A 318 -47.56 27.03 -16.87
C LEU A 318 -46.51 26.21 -16.12
N VAL A 319 -46.54 24.87 -16.25
CA VAL A 319 -45.54 23.97 -15.67
C VAL A 319 -44.18 24.22 -16.30
N GLU A 320 -44.10 24.40 -17.62
CA GLU A 320 -42.84 24.69 -18.32
C GLU A 320 -42.22 26.02 -17.84
N ILE A 321 -43.03 27.07 -17.69
CA ILE A 321 -42.60 28.36 -17.12
C ILE A 321 -42.14 28.18 -15.67
N ALA A 322 -42.91 27.46 -14.85
CA ALA A 322 -42.58 27.23 -13.44
C ALA A 322 -41.36 26.31 -13.24
N ARG A 323 -41.06 25.44 -14.20
CA ARG A 323 -39.82 24.65 -14.26
C ARG A 323 -38.61 25.50 -14.66
N SER A 324 -38.83 26.53 -15.47
CA SER A 324 -37.79 27.46 -15.93
C SER A 324 -37.37 28.52 -14.89
N ALA A 325 -38.12 28.66 -13.79
CA ALA A 325 -37.79 29.59 -12.71
C ALA A 325 -36.63 29.08 -11.84
N PRO A 326 -35.67 29.95 -11.43
CA PRO A 326 -34.56 29.54 -10.59
C PRO A 326 -35.05 29.10 -9.19
N PRO A 327 -34.48 28.03 -8.60
CA PRO A 327 -34.98 27.46 -7.35
C PRO A 327 -34.73 28.39 -6.15
N GLU A 328 -35.65 28.39 -5.19
CA GLU A 328 -35.57 29.15 -3.93
C GLU A 328 -34.42 28.72 -3.00
N ARG A 329 -33.76 27.58 -3.26
CA ARG A 329 -32.63 27.09 -2.45
C ARG A 329 -31.43 26.72 -3.33
N PRO A 330 -30.21 27.07 -2.90
CA PRO A 330 -29.01 26.60 -3.58
C PRO A 330 -28.88 25.08 -3.44
N ALA A 331 -28.47 24.41 -4.52
CA ALA A 331 -28.11 23.00 -4.49
C ALA A 331 -27.01 22.77 -3.44
N VAL A 332 -27.22 21.79 -2.55
CA VAL A 332 -26.22 21.40 -1.56
C VAL A 332 -25.63 20.07 -2.00
N VAL A 333 -24.39 20.11 -2.50
CA VAL A 333 -23.55 18.93 -2.63
C VAL A 333 -22.62 18.93 -1.43
N VAL A 334 -22.77 17.94 -0.55
CA VAL A 334 -21.88 17.79 0.59
C VAL A 334 -20.58 17.19 0.09
N HIS A 335 -19.62 18.03 -0.29
CA HIS A 335 -18.25 17.60 -0.55
C HIS A 335 -17.57 17.32 0.79
N ARG A 336 -17.51 16.04 1.17
CA ARG A 336 -16.69 15.63 2.30
C ARG A 336 -15.24 15.52 1.79
N PRO A 337 -14.29 16.33 2.31
CA PRO A 337 -12.90 16.15 1.97
C PRO A 337 -12.47 14.75 2.43
N PRO A 338 -11.74 13.97 1.62
CA PRO A 338 -11.21 12.69 2.06
C PRO A 338 -10.31 12.94 3.28
N THR A 339 -10.53 12.18 4.35
CA THR A 339 -9.66 12.21 5.52
C THR A 339 -8.25 11.81 5.11
N GLU A 340 -7.25 12.65 5.37
CA GLU A 340 -5.87 12.31 5.05
C GLU A 340 -5.35 11.16 5.91
N ASP A 341 -5.86 11.04 7.14
CA ASP A 341 -5.51 10.00 8.09
C ASP A 341 -6.11 8.63 7.73
N VAL A 342 -5.29 7.58 7.90
CA VAL A 342 -5.71 6.18 7.83
C VAL A 342 -6.63 5.86 9.00
N VAL A 343 -7.85 5.39 8.72
CA VAL A 343 -8.84 5.00 9.73
C VAL A 343 -8.66 3.52 10.09
N VAL A 344 -8.74 3.22 11.39
CA VAL A 344 -8.67 1.85 11.92
C VAL A 344 -9.86 1.66 12.85
N GLU A 345 -10.67 0.64 12.56
CA GLU A 345 -11.88 0.29 13.30
C GLU A 345 -11.78 -1.13 13.85
N ARG A 346 -12.69 -1.50 14.74
CA ARG A 346 -12.76 -2.85 15.29
C ARG A 346 -14.01 -3.55 14.76
N GLY A 347 -13.82 -4.59 13.97
CA GLY A 347 -14.88 -5.40 13.38
C GLY A 347 -15.66 -6.22 14.41
N GLU A 348 -16.84 -6.68 14.01
CA GLU A 348 -17.76 -7.47 14.86
C GLU A 348 -17.17 -8.81 15.30
N ASP A 349 -16.28 -9.39 14.50
CA ASP A 349 -15.53 -10.61 14.78
C ASP A 349 -14.33 -10.38 15.73
N GLY A 350 -14.12 -9.14 16.17
CA GLY A 350 -13.03 -8.74 17.05
C GLY A 350 -11.71 -8.40 16.34
N THR A 351 -11.66 -8.50 15.01
CA THR A 351 -10.51 -8.16 14.16
C THR A 351 -10.38 -6.65 13.98
N TRP A 352 -9.17 -6.13 13.95
CA TRP A 352 -8.93 -4.71 13.65
C TRP A 352 -8.91 -4.49 12.14
N GLU A 353 -9.74 -3.58 11.63
CA GLU A 353 -9.90 -3.33 10.20
C GLU A 353 -9.32 -1.97 9.82
N VAL A 354 -8.42 -1.95 8.84
CA VAL A 354 -7.89 -0.70 8.27
C VAL A 354 -8.84 -0.22 7.17
N ALA A 355 -9.81 0.60 7.55
CA ALA A 355 -10.86 1.14 6.70
C ALA A 355 -10.37 2.31 5.83
N ASP A 356 -9.32 2.08 5.03
CA ASP A 356 -8.80 3.07 4.07
C ASP A 356 -8.67 2.43 2.68
N ARG A 357 -9.50 2.93 1.75
CA ARG A 357 -9.56 2.47 0.36
C ARG A 357 -8.21 2.52 -0.35
N ARG A 358 -7.39 3.55 -0.08
CA ARG A 358 -6.05 3.72 -0.68
C ARG A 358 -5.10 2.63 -0.18
N VAL A 359 -5.21 2.27 1.11
CA VAL A 359 -4.39 1.24 1.75
C VAL A 359 -4.79 -0.14 1.23
N ALA A 360 -6.10 -0.42 1.17
CA ALA A 360 -6.64 -1.68 0.63
C ALA A 360 -6.18 -1.94 -0.80
N ARG A 361 -6.16 -0.92 -1.66
CA ARG A 361 -5.65 -1.03 -3.04
C ARG A 361 -4.20 -1.52 -3.10
N VAL A 362 -3.31 -0.99 -2.26
CA VAL A 362 -1.90 -1.39 -2.24
C VAL A 362 -1.72 -2.82 -1.72
N ALA A 363 -2.56 -3.23 -0.78
CA ALA A 363 -2.55 -4.59 -0.23
C ALA A 363 -3.07 -5.66 -1.22
N ASN A 364 -3.74 -5.24 -2.29
CA ASN A 364 -4.36 -6.14 -3.26
C ASN A 364 -3.34 -6.63 -4.31
N LEU A 365 -2.39 -7.47 -3.89
CA LEU A 365 -1.38 -8.10 -4.75
C LEU A 365 -1.81 -9.50 -5.19
N ASN A 366 -1.39 -9.91 -6.40
CA ASN A 366 -1.77 -11.19 -6.98
C ASN A 366 -1.08 -12.41 -6.33
N ASP A 367 0.07 -12.21 -5.69
CA ASP A 367 0.87 -13.24 -5.03
C ASP A 367 1.60 -12.66 -3.81
N LEU A 368 1.01 -12.88 -2.63
CA LEU A 368 1.58 -12.49 -1.34
C LEU A 368 2.58 -13.51 -0.79
N THR A 369 2.82 -14.63 -1.48
CA THR A 369 3.88 -15.57 -1.12
C THR A 369 5.23 -15.16 -1.68
N ASN A 370 5.24 -14.19 -2.61
CA ASN A 370 6.44 -13.64 -3.20
C ASN A 370 7.15 -12.66 -2.23
N PRO A 371 8.41 -12.93 -1.84
CA PRO A 371 9.16 -12.06 -0.92
C PRO A 371 9.31 -10.62 -1.43
N ASP A 372 9.48 -10.42 -2.74
CA ASP A 372 9.63 -9.07 -3.32
C ASP A 372 8.32 -8.28 -3.27
N ALA A 373 7.17 -8.98 -3.27
CA ALA A 373 5.83 -8.43 -3.14
C ALA A 373 5.55 -8.02 -1.69
N LEU A 374 5.93 -8.88 -0.73
CA LEU A 374 5.83 -8.59 0.71
C LEU A 374 6.69 -7.38 1.10
N ASP A 375 7.94 -7.31 0.63
CA ASP A 375 8.82 -6.16 0.84
C ASP A 375 8.22 -4.87 0.27
N TYR A 376 7.69 -4.93 -0.96
CA TYR A 376 7.03 -3.78 -1.60
C TYR A 376 5.81 -3.30 -0.80
N LEU A 377 4.96 -4.24 -0.38
CA LEU A 377 3.76 -3.97 0.40
C LEU A 377 4.13 -3.31 1.73
N HIS A 378 5.08 -3.89 2.47
CA HIS A 378 5.55 -3.35 3.74
C HIS A 378 6.07 -1.90 3.61
N ASP A 379 6.95 -1.64 2.64
CA ASP A 379 7.50 -0.30 2.39
C ASP A 379 6.42 0.73 2.02
N ARG A 380 5.33 0.30 1.36
CA ARG A 380 4.23 1.20 1.01
C ARG A 380 3.29 1.46 2.19
N LEU A 381 2.87 0.43 2.92
CA LEU A 381 2.00 0.59 4.10
C LEU A 381 2.63 1.52 5.14
N LYS A 382 3.94 1.35 5.39
CA LYS A 382 4.71 2.22 6.29
C LYS A 382 4.72 3.68 5.83
N ARG A 383 4.95 3.94 4.54
CA ARG A 383 4.92 5.30 3.97
C ARG A 383 3.53 5.93 4.03
N MET A 384 2.48 5.12 3.98
CA MET A 384 1.09 5.56 4.14
C MET A 384 0.69 5.78 5.60
N GLY A 385 1.57 5.48 6.56
CA GLY A 385 1.33 5.75 7.98
C GLY A 385 0.41 4.75 8.68
N VAL A 386 0.18 3.57 8.10
CA VAL A 386 -0.68 2.51 8.66
C VAL A 386 -0.22 2.13 10.07
N ASP A 387 1.08 2.05 10.29
CA ASP A 387 1.69 1.68 11.59
C ASP A 387 1.28 2.67 12.69
N ARG A 388 1.32 3.97 12.36
CA ARG A 388 0.94 5.04 13.28
C ARG A 388 -0.56 5.01 13.56
N ALA A 389 -1.37 4.63 12.58
CA ALA A 389 -2.82 4.51 12.74
C ALA A 389 -3.19 3.31 13.63
N LEU A 390 -2.60 2.14 13.39
CA LEU A 390 -2.77 0.94 14.23
C LEU A 390 -2.31 1.20 15.68
N ALA A 391 -1.18 1.88 15.85
CA ALA A 391 -0.70 2.26 17.18
C ALA A 391 -1.65 3.25 17.89
N ARG A 392 -2.17 4.25 17.18
CA ARG A 392 -3.17 5.20 17.70
C ARG A 392 -4.48 4.52 18.11
N ALA A 393 -4.93 3.53 17.34
CA ALA A 393 -6.14 2.75 17.63
C ALA A 393 -5.97 1.79 18.82
N GLY A 394 -4.72 1.57 19.29
CA GLY A 394 -4.45 0.74 20.46
C GLY A 394 -4.37 -0.76 20.18
N VAL A 395 -4.16 -1.15 18.91
CA VAL A 395 -4.00 -2.55 18.51
C VAL A 395 -2.80 -3.17 19.23
N ARG A 396 -2.99 -4.35 19.82
CA ARG A 396 -1.96 -5.05 20.59
C ARG A 396 -1.22 -6.07 19.73
N ASP A 397 -0.02 -6.44 20.19
CA ASP A 397 0.77 -7.52 19.60
C ASP A 397 -0.01 -8.84 19.61
N GLY A 398 0.02 -9.57 18.50
CA GLY A 398 -0.73 -10.79 18.23
C GLY A 398 -2.17 -10.60 17.75
N GLU A 399 -2.77 -9.41 17.83
CA GLU A 399 -4.19 -9.21 17.46
C GLU A 399 -4.39 -9.22 15.94
N PRO A 400 -5.42 -9.88 15.40
CA PRO A 400 -5.64 -9.94 13.96
C PRO A 400 -5.97 -8.55 13.39
N VAL A 401 -5.31 -8.20 12.30
CA VAL A 401 -5.52 -7.00 11.50
C VAL A 401 -5.93 -7.40 10.08
N ARG A 402 -6.93 -6.72 9.55
CA ARG A 402 -7.46 -6.90 8.20
C ARG A 402 -7.27 -5.63 7.38
N ILE A 403 -6.75 -5.79 6.16
CA ILE A 403 -6.60 -4.75 5.14
C ILE A 403 -7.21 -5.28 3.84
N GLY A 404 -8.44 -4.89 3.53
CA GLY A 404 -9.19 -5.50 2.43
C GLY A 404 -9.30 -7.02 2.61
N ARG A 405 -8.82 -7.79 1.62
CA ARG A 405 -8.84 -9.27 1.65
C ARG A 405 -7.70 -9.90 2.45
N LEU A 406 -6.73 -9.10 2.89
CA LEU A 406 -5.54 -9.58 3.59
C LEU A 406 -5.78 -9.53 5.11
N GLU A 407 -5.67 -10.66 5.77
CA GLU A 407 -5.73 -10.78 7.23
C GLU A 407 -4.41 -11.35 7.79
N PHE A 408 -3.88 -10.73 8.84
CA PHE A 408 -2.64 -11.17 9.51
C PHE A 408 -2.64 -10.76 10.98
N PRO A 409 -1.98 -11.50 11.88
CA PRO A 409 -1.78 -11.05 13.25
C PRO A 409 -0.82 -9.85 13.27
N LEU A 410 -1.23 -8.74 13.91
CA LEU A 410 -0.35 -7.61 14.19
C LEU A 410 0.73 -8.08 15.12
N ARG A 411 1.92 -8.33 14.59
CA ARG A 411 3.10 -8.37 15.46
C ARG A 411 3.61 -6.94 15.61
N ARG A 412 3.90 -6.44 16.81
CA ARG A 412 4.81 -5.32 17.07
C ARG A 412 6.17 -5.77 16.54
N GLY A 413 6.35 -5.62 15.23
CA GLY A 413 7.36 -6.37 14.48
C GLY A 413 6.98 -6.62 13.02
N LEU A 414 5.69 -6.69 12.69
CA LEU A 414 5.24 -6.59 11.31
C LEU A 414 5.53 -5.20 10.72
N MET A 415 5.90 -4.24 11.58
CA MET A 415 6.36 -2.88 11.30
C MET A 415 7.58 -2.46 12.15
N ALA A 416 8.32 -3.45 12.66
CA ALA A 416 9.73 -3.28 12.99
C ALA A 416 10.49 -4.22 12.07
N GLY A 417 11.01 -3.69 10.96
CA GLY A 417 12.13 -4.30 10.27
C GLY A 417 13.36 -4.26 11.17
N ARG A 418 13.35 -5.07 12.24
CA ARG A 418 14.47 -5.67 12.94
C ARG A 418 13.88 -6.76 13.83
N ASN A 419 13.86 -7.97 13.26
CA ASN A 419 14.23 -9.14 14.05
C ASN A 419 15.49 -8.74 14.81
N ASP A 420 15.41 -8.62 16.13
CA ASP A 420 16.58 -8.30 16.94
C ASP A 420 17.48 -9.55 17.00
N THR A 421 18.14 -9.79 15.87
CA THR A 421 19.08 -10.88 15.66
C THR A 421 20.46 -10.37 16.01
N ALA A 422 21.10 -11.04 16.96
CA ALA A 422 22.52 -10.87 17.25
C ALA A 422 23.32 -11.92 16.48
N VAL A 423 24.42 -11.51 15.86
CA VAL A 423 25.45 -12.44 15.38
C VAL A 423 26.62 -12.37 16.34
N VAL A 424 27.06 -13.51 16.85
CA VAL A 424 28.17 -13.60 17.81
C VAL A 424 29.29 -14.42 17.18
N LYS A 425 30.44 -13.81 16.96
CA LYS A 425 31.65 -14.48 16.49
C LYS A 425 32.51 -14.92 17.66
N ILE A 426 32.84 -16.20 17.69
CA ILE A 426 33.73 -16.82 18.69
C ILE A 426 35.03 -17.25 17.99
N GLY A 427 36.15 -16.67 18.40
CA GLY A 427 37.47 -16.95 17.82
C GLY A 427 38.10 -18.25 18.32
N THR A 428 39.06 -18.79 17.58
CA THR A 428 39.77 -20.04 17.94
C THR A 428 40.44 -19.93 19.31
N SER A 429 41.18 -18.84 19.57
CA SER A 429 41.85 -18.63 20.87
C SER A 429 40.89 -18.49 22.06
N SER A 430 39.60 -18.26 21.80
CA SER A 430 38.58 -18.19 22.84
C SER A 430 38.00 -19.55 23.20
N ILE A 431 38.25 -20.63 22.45
CA ILE A 431 37.62 -21.93 22.70
C ILE A 431 38.57 -23.12 22.55
N THR A 432 39.83 -22.89 22.21
CA THR A 432 40.86 -23.94 22.18
C THR A 432 42.09 -23.50 22.94
N ASP A 433 42.73 -24.47 23.60
CA ASP A 433 44.02 -24.26 24.24
C ASP A 433 45.19 -24.24 23.25
N ASP A 434 46.38 -24.31 23.82
CA ASP A 434 47.63 -24.16 23.14
C ASP A 434 47.94 -25.30 22.15
N GLU A 435 47.43 -26.48 22.47
CA GLU A 435 47.58 -27.73 21.75
C GLU A 435 46.44 -27.95 20.73
N GLY A 436 45.39 -27.11 20.78
CA GLY A 436 44.21 -27.21 19.92
C GLY A 436 43.06 -28.00 20.55
N VAL A 437 43.16 -28.38 21.82
CA VAL A 437 42.10 -29.06 22.55
C VAL A 437 41.00 -28.04 22.86
N ILE A 438 39.74 -28.45 22.66
CA ILE A 438 38.58 -27.59 22.94
C ILE A 438 38.47 -27.34 24.45
N ASP A 439 38.49 -26.06 24.84
CA ASP A 439 38.18 -25.62 26.20
C ASP A 439 36.68 -25.70 26.45
N ARG A 440 36.24 -26.82 27.03
CA ARG A 440 34.83 -27.06 27.33
C ARG A 440 34.26 -26.07 28.35
N ALA A 441 35.07 -25.55 29.27
CA ALA A 441 34.59 -24.61 30.29
C ALA A 441 34.25 -23.26 29.63
N MET A 442 35.11 -22.80 28.72
CA MET A 442 34.85 -21.57 27.97
C MET A 442 33.70 -21.74 26.98
N VAL A 443 33.59 -22.87 26.27
CA VAL A 443 32.43 -23.15 25.41
C VAL A 443 31.13 -23.16 26.22
N ALA A 444 31.11 -23.80 27.39
CA ALA A 444 29.94 -23.80 28.27
C ALA A 444 29.54 -22.38 28.68
N LYS A 445 30.50 -21.57 29.17
CA LYS A 445 30.28 -20.17 29.54
C LYS A 445 29.68 -19.36 28.40
N LEU A 446 30.21 -19.49 27.18
CA LEU A 446 29.70 -18.77 26.01
C LEU A 446 28.30 -19.26 25.60
N CYS A 447 28.01 -20.56 25.74
CA CYS A 447 26.68 -21.11 25.49
C CYS A 447 25.64 -20.65 26.54
N ASP A 448 26.04 -20.50 27.80
CA ASP A 448 25.19 -19.92 28.85
C ASP A 448 24.78 -18.48 28.50
N GLU A 449 25.72 -17.68 27.95
CA GLU A 449 25.41 -16.32 27.51
C GLU A 449 24.54 -16.28 26.24
N VAL A 450 24.73 -17.20 25.30
CA VAL A 450 23.80 -17.37 24.16
C VAL A 450 22.40 -17.72 24.67
N ALA A 451 22.28 -18.58 25.68
CA ALA A 451 21.01 -18.92 26.30
C ALA A 451 20.37 -17.71 27.01
N ALA A 452 21.17 -16.92 27.74
CA ALA A 452 20.71 -15.68 28.35
C ALA A 452 20.19 -14.68 27.31
N LEU A 453 20.88 -14.51 26.17
CA LEU A 453 20.40 -13.69 25.05
C LEU A 453 19.09 -14.24 24.44
N ARG A 454 18.98 -15.56 24.28
CA ARG A 454 17.73 -16.16 23.78
C ARG A 454 16.56 -15.93 24.74
N ALA A 455 16.80 -15.93 26.05
CA ALA A 455 15.79 -15.69 27.07
C ALA A 455 15.22 -14.26 27.04
N THR A 456 15.93 -13.27 26.48
CA THR A 456 15.39 -11.91 26.28
C THR A 456 14.46 -11.80 25.07
N GLY A 457 14.27 -12.89 24.31
CA GLY A 457 13.47 -12.92 23.09
C GLY A 457 14.27 -12.62 21.82
N ARG A 458 15.58 -12.35 21.94
CA ARG A 458 16.46 -12.14 20.78
C ARG A 458 16.69 -13.43 20.01
N ARG A 459 16.98 -13.27 18.72
CA ARG A 459 17.46 -14.34 17.84
C ARG A 459 18.98 -14.31 17.86
N VAL A 460 19.63 -15.47 17.86
CA VAL A 460 21.09 -15.54 17.94
C VAL A 460 21.63 -16.46 16.86
N VAL A 461 22.61 -15.97 16.12
CA VAL A 461 23.45 -16.77 15.22
C VAL A 461 24.86 -16.78 15.80
N VAL A 462 25.41 -17.98 16.00
CA VAL A 462 26.80 -18.15 16.43
C VAL A 462 27.66 -18.39 15.20
N VAL A 463 28.78 -17.69 15.09
CA VAL A 463 29.80 -17.92 14.06
C VAL A 463 31.07 -18.34 14.79
N THR A 464 31.48 -19.59 14.66
CA THR A 464 32.59 -20.15 15.44
C THR A 464 33.79 -20.43 14.55
N SER A 465 35.01 -20.25 15.05
CA SER A 465 36.24 -20.83 14.49
C SER A 465 36.63 -22.11 15.22
N GLY A 466 37.84 -22.62 14.99
CA GLY A 466 38.44 -23.68 15.80
C GLY A 466 38.36 -25.09 15.23
N ALA A 467 37.73 -25.32 14.07
CA ALA A 467 37.63 -26.66 13.48
C ALA A 467 39.01 -27.29 13.19
N ILE A 468 39.92 -26.55 12.55
CA ILE A 468 41.31 -27.01 12.34
C ILE A 468 42.00 -27.29 13.68
N ALA A 469 41.88 -26.37 14.65
CA ALA A 469 42.51 -26.53 15.95
C ALA A 469 42.01 -27.78 16.68
N ALA A 470 40.69 -28.00 16.70
CA ALA A 470 40.06 -29.17 17.29
C ALA A 470 40.45 -30.49 16.61
N GLY A 471 40.69 -30.48 15.29
CA GLY A 471 41.05 -31.68 14.54
C GLY A 471 42.52 -32.08 14.67
N LEU A 472 43.40 -31.14 15.01
CA LEU A 472 44.84 -31.37 15.17
C LEU A 472 45.12 -32.48 16.21
N PRO A 473 44.71 -32.35 17.49
CA PRO A 473 44.92 -33.39 18.50
C PRO A 473 44.33 -34.75 18.12
N GLU A 474 43.16 -34.79 17.46
CA GLU A 474 42.50 -36.03 17.06
C GLU A 474 43.33 -36.84 16.05
N LEU A 475 44.14 -36.16 15.24
CA LEU A 475 45.05 -36.77 14.27
C LEU A 475 46.48 -36.94 14.82
N GLY A 476 46.71 -36.58 16.09
CA GLY A 476 48.06 -36.56 16.67
C GLY A 476 48.99 -35.56 15.97
N LEU A 477 48.43 -34.50 15.40
CA LEU A 477 49.11 -33.39 14.74
C LEU A 477 49.01 -32.18 15.69
N GLY A 478 50.08 -31.43 15.90
CA GLY A 478 50.07 -30.33 16.89
C GLY A 478 51.46 -29.79 17.16
N GLY A 479 51.54 -28.57 17.69
CA GLY A 479 52.82 -27.86 17.90
C GLY A 479 53.67 -27.84 16.62
N ASP A 480 54.90 -28.34 16.72
CA ASP A 480 55.86 -28.42 15.60
C ASP A 480 55.40 -29.31 14.44
N ARG A 481 54.40 -30.19 14.66
CA ARG A 481 53.86 -31.11 13.66
C ARG A 481 52.61 -30.56 12.95
N ARG A 482 52.25 -29.29 13.18
CA ARG A 482 51.10 -28.65 12.52
C ARG A 482 51.36 -28.55 11.00
N PRO A 483 50.48 -29.10 10.15
CA PRO A 483 50.59 -28.97 8.69
C PRO A 483 50.54 -27.52 8.24
N ARG A 484 51.21 -27.23 7.12
CA ARG A 484 51.20 -25.91 6.47
C ARG A 484 50.58 -25.95 5.08
N ASP A 485 50.47 -27.14 4.50
CA ASP A 485 49.82 -27.31 3.21
C ASP A 485 48.30 -27.20 3.39
N PRO A 486 47.62 -26.49 2.50
CA PRO A 486 46.19 -26.25 2.67
C PRO A 486 45.33 -27.51 2.62
N VAL A 487 45.60 -28.43 1.70
CA VAL A 487 44.79 -29.66 1.53
C VAL A 487 44.77 -30.49 2.82
N THR A 488 45.90 -30.61 3.51
CA THR A 488 45.93 -31.28 4.82
C THR A 488 45.16 -30.48 5.86
N LEU A 489 45.26 -29.15 5.89
CA LEU A 489 44.48 -28.31 6.81
C LEU A 489 42.97 -28.42 6.56
N GLN A 490 42.52 -28.54 5.32
CA GLN A 490 41.11 -28.81 4.96
C GLN A 490 40.65 -30.16 5.53
N ALA A 491 41.47 -31.21 5.38
CA ALA A 491 41.18 -32.53 5.94
C ALA A 491 41.13 -32.51 7.48
N VAL A 492 42.06 -31.79 8.12
CA VAL A 492 42.06 -31.58 9.58
C VAL A 492 40.79 -30.84 10.03
N SER A 493 40.37 -29.79 9.30
CA SER A 493 39.14 -29.06 9.59
C SER A 493 37.91 -29.98 9.51
N ALA A 494 37.83 -30.82 8.48
CA ALA A 494 36.72 -31.78 8.33
C ALA A 494 36.61 -32.76 9.51
N VAL A 495 37.76 -33.19 10.08
CA VAL A 495 37.80 -34.01 11.31
C VAL A 495 37.31 -33.20 12.51
N GLY A 496 37.93 -32.06 12.78
CA GLY A 496 37.64 -31.28 13.99
C GLY A 496 36.26 -30.61 14.00
N GLN A 497 35.66 -30.36 12.84
CA GLN A 497 34.33 -29.77 12.72
C GLN A 497 33.24 -30.62 13.41
N GLY A 498 33.38 -31.96 13.39
CA GLY A 498 32.49 -32.88 14.08
C GLY A 498 32.59 -32.76 15.61
N GLY A 499 33.81 -32.67 16.13
CA GLY A 499 34.07 -32.45 17.57
C GLY A 499 33.55 -31.09 18.05
N LEU A 500 33.77 -30.04 17.26
CA LEU A 500 33.35 -28.68 17.58
C LEU A 500 31.82 -28.54 17.64
N ILE A 501 31.09 -29.01 16.63
CA ILE A 501 29.62 -28.90 16.63
C ILE A 501 28.99 -29.75 17.73
N ARG A 502 29.61 -30.88 18.08
CA ARG A 502 29.18 -31.71 19.20
C ARG A 502 29.27 -30.95 20.53
N ALA A 503 30.36 -30.23 20.77
CA ALA A 503 30.51 -29.41 21.98
C ALA A 503 29.39 -28.36 22.10
N TYR A 504 29.11 -27.59 21.04
CA TYR A 504 28.01 -26.62 21.05
C TYR A 504 26.64 -27.27 21.26
N ARG A 505 26.37 -28.43 20.64
CA ARG A 505 25.11 -29.17 20.82
C ARG A 505 24.92 -29.65 22.26
N GLU A 506 25.98 -30.20 22.86
CA GLU A 506 25.96 -30.67 24.24
C GLU A 506 25.70 -29.51 25.22
N GLU A 507 26.38 -28.38 25.05
CA GLU A 507 26.28 -27.23 25.96
C GLU A 507 24.98 -26.42 25.78
N LEU A 508 24.60 -26.07 24.55
CA LEU A 508 23.31 -25.36 24.31
C LEU A 508 22.10 -26.26 24.58
N GLY A 509 22.23 -27.57 24.39
CA GLY A 509 21.19 -28.54 24.72
C GLY A 509 20.83 -28.58 26.22
N ARG A 510 21.75 -28.19 27.12
CA ARG A 510 21.44 -28.05 28.56
C ARG A 510 20.43 -26.94 28.86
N HIS A 511 20.22 -26.03 27.92
CA HIS A 511 19.28 -24.90 27.99
C HIS A 511 18.05 -25.11 27.09
N ASP A 512 17.78 -26.35 26.68
CA ASP A 512 16.70 -26.70 25.73
C ASP A 512 16.80 -25.98 24.37
N LEU A 513 18.01 -25.53 24.00
CA LEU A 513 18.26 -24.89 22.72
C LEU A 513 18.71 -25.91 21.68
N THR A 514 17.98 -25.96 20.57
CA THR A 514 18.36 -26.79 19.42
C THR A 514 19.40 -26.08 18.58
N VAL A 515 20.44 -26.81 18.16
CA VAL A 515 21.54 -26.28 17.34
C VAL A 515 21.45 -26.79 15.89
N GLY A 516 21.44 -25.86 14.95
CA GLY A 516 21.53 -26.13 13.52
C GLY A 516 22.94 -25.84 13.00
N GLN A 517 23.66 -26.86 12.53
CA GLN A 517 24.96 -26.65 11.90
C GLN A 517 24.77 -26.05 10.51
N VAL A 518 25.54 -25.02 10.19
CA VAL A 518 25.59 -24.42 8.85
C VAL A 518 27.04 -24.24 8.45
N LEU A 519 27.40 -24.75 7.27
CA LEU A 519 28.71 -24.55 6.67
C LEU A 519 28.56 -23.66 5.46
N LEU A 520 29.29 -22.55 5.41
CA LEU A 520 29.25 -21.59 4.30
C LEU A 520 30.64 -21.43 3.69
N ALA A 521 30.71 -21.43 2.37
CA ALA A 521 31.89 -21.05 1.63
C ALA A 521 31.72 -19.61 1.11
N PRO A 522 32.82 -18.92 0.72
CA PRO A 522 32.72 -17.58 0.16
C PRO A 522 31.68 -17.46 -0.95
N LEU A 523 31.68 -18.39 -1.93
CA LEU A 523 30.77 -18.37 -3.07
C LEU A 523 29.28 -18.30 -2.69
N ASP A 524 28.91 -18.83 -1.52
CA ASP A 524 27.53 -18.83 -1.04
C ASP A 524 26.98 -17.42 -0.82
N PHE A 525 27.84 -16.41 -0.62
CA PHE A 525 27.43 -15.03 -0.47
C PHE A 525 27.31 -14.27 -1.80
N PHE A 526 27.79 -14.85 -2.93
CA PHE A 526 27.95 -14.14 -4.20
C PHE A 526 27.11 -14.69 -5.33
N VAL A 527 26.95 -16.01 -5.38
CA VAL A 527 26.02 -16.64 -6.32
C VAL A 527 24.61 -16.38 -5.80
N ARG A 528 23.83 -15.54 -6.50
CA ARG A 528 22.49 -15.11 -6.05
C ARG A 528 21.62 -16.28 -5.57
N ALA A 529 21.65 -17.41 -6.26
CA ALA A 529 20.90 -18.60 -5.86
C ALA A 529 21.37 -19.15 -4.51
N GLN A 530 22.68 -19.35 -4.33
CA GLN A 530 23.27 -19.83 -3.07
C GLN A 530 23.04 -18.82 -1.93
N TYR A 531 23.18 -17.52 -2.20
CA TYR A 531 22.89 -16.46 -1.23
C TYR A 531 21.45 -16.53 -0.74
N LEU A 532 20.49 -16.69 -1.66
CA LEU A 532 19.09 -16.81 -1.31
C LEU A 532 18.80 -18.10 -0.54
N HIS A 533 19.49 -19.20 -0.85
CA HIS A 533 19.37 -20.46 -0.10
C HIS A 533 19.96 -20.37 1.30
N ALA A 534 21.15 -19.78 1.45
CA ALA A 534 21.79 -19.54 2.75
C ALA A 534 20.91 -18.62 3.62
N ARG A 535 20.40 -17.53 3.04
CA ARG A 535 19.46 -16.62 3.70
C ARG A 535 18.19 -17.35 4.13
N GLY A 536 17.54 -18.05 3.19
CA GLY A 536 16.31 -18.78 3.46
C GLY A 536 16.47 -19.81 4.57
N THR A 537 17.56 -20.58 4.53
CA THR A 537 17.90 -21.57 5.56
C THR A 537 18.13 -20.92 6.91
N LEU A 538 18.99 -19.91 7.01
CA LEU A 538 19.29 -19.23 8.28
C LEU A 538 18.05 -18.56 8.87
N THR A 539 17.28 -17.84 8.05
CA THR A 539 16.02 -17.23 8.47
C THR A 539 15.06 -18.29 9.00
N ARG A 540 14.90 -19.41 8.29
CA ARG A 540 13.98 -20.46 8.70
C ARG A 540 14.42 -21.16 9.99
N LEU A 541 15.72 -21.40 10.19
CA LEU A 541 16.25 -21.92 11.44
C LEU A 541 15.89 -20.99 12.62
N LEU A 542 16.10 -19.68 12.44
CA LEU A 542 15.76 -18.69 13.46
C LEU A 542 14.25 -18.64 13.77
N GLU A 543 13.38 -18.76 12.74
CA GLU A 543 11.93 -18.84 12.91
C GLU A 543 11.49 -20.10 13.67
N LEU A 544 12.19 -21.22 13.48
CA LEU A 544 11.97 -22.46 14.20
C LEU A 544 12.54 -22.43 15.64
N GLY A 545 13.13 -21.31 16.05
CA GLY A 545 13.75 -21.15 17.37
C GLY A 545 15.10 -21.86 17.53
N VAL A 546 15.66 -22.39 16.44
CA VAL A 546 16.97 -23.03 16.39
C VAL A 546 18.08 -21.97 16.44
N VAL A 547 19.16 -22.25 17.15
CA VAL A 547 20.39 -21.43 17.14
C VAL A 547 21.30 -21.95 16.01
N PRO A 548 21.49 -21.19 14.91
CA PRO A 548 22.42 -21.59 13.87
C PRO A 548 23.86 -21.41 14.38
N VAL A 549 24.66 -22.47 14.27
CA VAL A 549 26.11 -22.43 14.50
C VAL A 549 26.78 -22.53 13.13
N VAL A 550 27.26 -21.39 12.66
CA VAL A 550 27.88 -21.19 11.35
C VAL A 550 29.40 -21.34 11.48
N ASN A 551 30.02 -22.03 10.54
CA ASN A 551 31.46 -22.01 10.33
C ASN A 551 31.77 -21.97 8.83
N GLU A 552 32.99 -21.57 8.48
CA GLU A 552 33.50 -21.70 7.12
C GLU A 552 33.52 -23.18 6.69
N ASN A 553 33.14 -23.45 5.44
CA ASN A 553 33.27 -24.77 4.85
C ASN A 553 34.70 -24.97 4.32
N ASP A 554 35.66 -25.07 5.24
CA ASP A 554 37.09 -25.22 4.90
C ASP A 554 37.34 -26.38 3.93
N ALA A 555 36.56 -27.46 4.00
CA ALA A 555 36.72 -28.64 3.17
C ALA A 555 36.60 -28.39 1.65
N ILE A 556 35.98 -27.28 1.25
CA ILE A 556 35.79 -26.89 -0.16
C ILE A 556 36.18 -25.44 -0.43
N ALA A 557 36.79 -24.74 0.54
CA ALA A 557 37.22 -23.36 0.38
C ALA A 557 38.51 -23.30 -0.46
N ASP A 558 38.55 -22.40 -1.44
CA ASP A 558 39.70 -22.21 -2.34
C ASP A 558 40.74 -21.26 -1.72
N ASP A 559 42.02 -21.64 -1.73
CA ASP A 559 43.13 -20.90 -1.12
C ASP A 559 43.44 -19.58 -1.81
N GLU A 560 43.19 -19.46 -3.12
CA GLU A 560 43.40 -18.21 -3.87
C GLU A 560 42.46 -17.09 -3.39
N ILE A 561 41.36 -17.49 -2.77
CA ILE A 561 40.37 -16.61 -2.15
C ILE A 561 40.54 -16.73 -0.63
N ARG A 562 41.68 -16.31 -0.07
CA ARG A 562 41.89 -16.23 1.39
C ARG A 562 40.79 -15.39 2.07
N PHE A 563 39.69 -16.06 2.41
CA PHE A 563 38.59 -15.61 3.25
C PHE A 563 38.75 -16.07 4.70
N GLY A 564 39.94 -16.57 5.04
CA GLY A 564 40.24 -17.28 6.29
C GLY A 564 40.19 -16.43 7.55
N ASP A 565 39.12 -15.68 7.77
CA ASP A 565 38.70 -15.27 9.09
C ASP A 565 37.18 -15.25 9.18
N ASN A 566 36.65 -16.09 10.06
CA ASN A 566 35.26 -16.09 10.45
C ASN A 566 34.76 -14.72 10.93
N ASP A 567 35.64 -13.76 11.24
CA ASP A 567 35.26 -12.36 11.43
C ASP A 567 34.53 -11.79 10.19
N ARG A 568 35.05 -12.01 8.99
CA ARG A 568 34.43 -11.55 7.73
C ARG A 568 33.13 -12.30 7.44
N ILE A 569 33.13 -13.62 7.61
CA ILE A 569 31.91 -14.44 7.47
C ILE A 569 30.86 -13.95 8.46
N ALA A 570 31.23 -13.62 9.70
CA ALA A 570 30.28 -13.10 10.68
C ALA A 570 29.66 -11.76 10.25
N ALA A 571 30.44 -10.85 9.68
CA ALA A 571 29.90 -9.61 9.12
C ALA A 571 28.95 -9.86 7.93
N LEU A 572 29.28 -10.80 7.05
CA LEU A 572 28.42 -11.18 5.91
C LEU A 572 27.15 -11.90 6.37
N VAL A 573 27.24 -12.77 7.37
CA VAL A 573 26.09 -13.42 8.00
C VAL A 573 25.20 -12.39 8.69
N ALA A 574 25.78 -11.43 9.42
CA ALA A 574 25.05 -10.33 10.04
C ALA A 574 24.26 -9.52 9.01
N HIS A 575 24.85 -9.23 7.85
CA HIS A 575 24.13 -8.64 6.72
C HIS A 575 23.02 -9.56 6.20
N LEU A 576 23.32 -10.85 5.98
CA LEU A 576 22.42 -11.85 5.40
C LEU A 576 21.13 -12.03 6.21
N VAL A 577 21.23 -12.06 7.54
CA VAL A 577 20.10 -12.27 8.45
C VAL A 577 19.46 -10.97 8.96
N GLY A 578 19.95 -9.82 8.50
CA GLY A 578 19.45 -8.50 8.93
C GLY A 578 19.68 -8.24 10.42
N ALA A 579 20.86 -8.58 10.93
CA ALA A 579 21.21 -8.45 12.34
C ALA A 579 21.18 -6.99 12.82
N SER A 580 20.84 -6.80 14.10
CA SER A 580 20.94 -5.50 14.77
C SER A 580 22.37 -5.26 15.29
N THR A 581 23.00 -6.33 15.77
CA THR A 581 24.29 -6.30 16.46
C THR A 581 25.18 -7.46 16.00
N LEU A 582 26.44 -7.15 15.73
CA LEU A 582 27.53 -8.10 15.57
C LEU A 582 28.45 -8.01 16.78
N VAL A 583 28.69 -9.12 17.48
CA VAL A 583 29.62 -9.20 18.60
C VAL A 583 30.82 -10.01 18.16
N LEU A 584 32.00 -9.40 18.11
CA LEU A 584 33.27 -10.03 17.77
C LEU A 584 34.04 -10.31 19.05
N LEU A 585 33.95 -11.54 19.57
CA LEU A 585 34.66 -11.93 20.77
C LEU A 585 36.13 -12.20 20.49
N THR A 586 36.98 -11.73 21.38
CA THR A 586 38.44 -11.80 21.28
C THR A 586 39.07 -12.06 22.64
N ASP A 587 40.38 -12.29 22.67
CA ASP A 587 41.20 -12.45 23.88
C ASP A 587 41.73 -11.12 24.45
N THR A 588 41.24 -9.99 23.97
CA THR A 588 41.65 -8.63 24.38
C THR A 588 40.41 -7.79 24.72
N PRO A 589 40.51 -6.79 25.60
CA PRO A 589 39.36 -5.93 25.93
C PRO A 589 38.70 -5.20 24.75
N GLY A 590 39.45 -4.99 23.66
CA GLY A 590 39.00 -4.32 22.44
C GLY A 590 40.20 -3.74 21.68
N LEU A 591 39.96 -2.71 20.88
CA LEU A 591 41.01 -1.98 20.17
C LEU A 591 41.66 -0.94 21.09
N PHE A 592 42.99 -0.90 21.11
CA PHE A 592 43.77 0.09 21.86
C PHE A 592 44.36 1.15 20.93
N THR A 593 44.66 2.33 21.49
CA THR A 593 45.36 3.42 20.79
C THR A 593 46.79 3.08 20.38
N ALA A 594 47.42 2.13 21.07
CA ALA A 594 48.73 1.55 20.77
C ALA A 594 48.81 0.11 21.31
N ASP A 595 49.87 -0.65 21.04
CA ASP A 595 50.05 -1.98 21.64
C ASP A 595 50.32 -1.83 23.15
N PRO A 596 49.42 -2.27 24.05
CA PRO A 596 49.57 -2.09 25.49
C PRO A 596 50.75 -2.88 26.08
N ARG A 597 51.36 -3.78 25.32
CA ARG A 597 52.60 -4.48 25.73
C ARG A 597 53.85 -3.64 25.49
N LEU A 598 53.76 -2.66 24.59
CA LEU A 598 54.88 -1.82 24.15
C LEU A 598 54.74 -0.37 24.63
N ASP A 599 53.52 0.09 24.88
CA ASP A 599 53.20 1.44 25.29
C ASP A 599 52.32 1.43 26.55
N SER A 600 52.82 2.02 27.64
CA SER A 600 52.09 2.09 28.92
C SER A 600 50.96 3.11 28.91
N GLU A 601 50.94 4.04 27.94
CA GLU A 601 49.88 5.03 27.77
C GLU A 601 48.75 4.53 26.85
N ALA A 602 48.84 3.29 26.35
CA ALA A 602 47.80 2.70 25.52
C ALA A 602 46.46 2.62 26.26
N SER A 603 45.43 3.25 25.69
CA SER A 603 44.07 3.27 26.23
C SER A 603 43.10 2.54 25.30
N LEU A 604 42.07 1.93 25.88
CA LEU A 604 40.99 1.32 25.12
C LEU A 604 40.22 2.38 24.34
N ILE A 605 39.99 2.13 23.05
CA ILE A 605 39.10 2.92 22.21
C ILE A 605 37.69 2.38 22.47
N GLU A 606 36.87 3.13 23.20
CA GLU A 606 35.51 2.68 23.57
C GLU A 606 34.52 2.79 22.39
N GLU A 607 34.70 3.76 21.51
CA GLU A 607 33.78 4.04 20.42
C GLU A 607 34.49 4.51 19.14
N ILE A 608 34.05 3.96 18.01
CA ILE A 608 34.51 4.29 16.66
C ILE A 608 33.28 4.71 15.83
N VAL A 609 33.27 5.97 15.39
CA VAL A 609 32.24 6.50 14.49
C VAL A 609 32.52 6.09 13.05
N GLU A 610 33.79 6.12 12.65
CA GLU A 610 34.25 5.76 11.31
C GLU A 610 35.62 5.07 11.37
N ILE A 611 35.83 4.07 10.51
CA ILE A 611 37.10 3.34 10.37
C ILE A 611 37.86 3.91 9.18
N ASP A 612 38.85 4.75 9.49
CA ASP A 612 39.80 5.34 8.54
C ASP A 612 41.07 4.50 8.37
N HIS A 613 41.98 4.96 7.51
CA HIS A 613 43.25 4.28 7.25
C HIS A 613 44.24 4.32 8.42
N GLU A 614 44.14 5.31 9.31
CA GLU A 614 45.01 5.39 10.49
C GLU A 614 44.66 4.29 11.50
N LEU A 615 43.37 4.09 11.76
CA LEU A 615 42.83 3.00 12.59
C LEU A 615 43.19 1.62 12.03
N GLU A 616 43.09 1.43 10.71
CA GLU A 616 43.51 0.19 10.04
C GLU A 616 45.02 -0.06 10.21
N GLY A 617 45.84 1.00 10.11
CA GLY A 617 47.29 0.94 10.30
C GLY A 617 47.71 0.60 11.74
N LEU A 618 46.99 1.10 12.73
CA LEU A 618 47.21 0.78 14.16
C LEU A 618 46.96 -0.69 14.45
N ALA A 619 45.90 -1.26 13.89
CA ALA A 619 45.49 -2.64 14.13
C ALA A 619 46.36 -3.70 13.43
N GLY A 620 47.07 -3.32 12.37
CA GLY A 620 47.93 -4.21 11.58
C GLY A 620 49.25 -4.61 12.25
N ARG A 621 49.64 -3.97 13.36
CA ARG A 621 50.97 -4.16 13.98
C ARG A 621 51.06 -5.29 15.01
N GLY A 622 49.94 -5.92 15.40
CA GLY A 622 49.90 -6.96 16.43
C GLY A 622 49.12 -8.21 16.02
N GLY A 623 49.79 -9.21 15.45
CA GLY A 623 49.21 -10.53 15.17
C GLY A 623 49.64 -11.60 16.19
N SER A 624 48.72 -12.49 16.60
CA SER A 624 49.02 -13.67 17.43
C SER A 624 49.27 -14.92 16.55
N ILE A 625 49.97 -15.92 17.10
CA ILE A 625 50.49 -17.09 16.36
C ILE A 625 49.40 -18.15 16.05
N ARG A 626 48.28 -18.18 16.80
CA ARG A 626 47.30 -19.30 16.76
C ARG A 626 46.06 -19.09 15.88
N GLY A 627 45.66 -17.85 15.63
CA GLY A 627 44.50 -17.50 14.81
C GLY A 627 44.92 -16.86 13.49
N SER A 628 44.15 -17.06 12.43
CA SER A 628 44.32 -16.34 11.16
C SER A 628 43.84 -14.87 11.24
N GLY A 629 43.15 -14.51 12.34
CA GLY A 629 42.44 -13.24 12.53
C GLY A 629 42.91 -12.38 13.69
N GLY A 630 43.76 -11.39 13.40
CA GLY A 630 44.19 -10.36 14.36
C GLY A 630 43.16 -9.23 14.55
N MET A 631 43.52 -8.19 15.30
CA MET A 631 42.66 -7.02 15.50
C MET A 631 42.31 -6.32 14.17
N ALA A 632 43.24 -6.31 13.20
CA ALA A 632 43.00 -5.80 11.86
C ALA A 632 41.81 -6.47 11.15
N SER A 633 41.65 -7.79 11.34
CA SER A 633 40.55 -8.52 10.70
C SER A 633 39.21 -8.24 11.38
N LYS A 634 39.20 -8.08 12.70
CA LYS A 634 38.01 -7.65 13.46
C LYS A 634 37.54 -6.27 13.05
N LEU A 635 38.48 -5.33 12.86
CA LEU A 635 38.17 -4.01 12.33
C LEU A 635 37.66 -4.07 10.88
N ALA A 636 38.25 -4.89 10.02
CA ALA A 636 37.75 -5.08 8.66
C ALA A 636 36.31 -5.65 8.65
N ALA A 637 36.02 -6.61 9.53
CA ALA A 637 34.66 -7.14 9.71
C ALA A 637 33.69 -6.09 10.26
N ALA A 638 34.11 -5.30 11.26
CA ALA A 638 33.32 -4.20 11.81
C ALA A 638 33.03 -3.13 10.74
N LYS A 639 34.00 -2.86 9.85
CA LYS A 639 33.81 -1.98 8.68
C LYS A 639 32.74 -2.53 7.75
N ILE A 640 32.79 -3.81 7.38
CA ILE A 640 31.76 -4.48 6.55
C ILE A 640 30.37 -4.38 7.21
N ALA A 641 30.30 -4.67 8.51
CA ALA A 641 29.06 -4.64 9.28
C ALA A 641 28.49 -3.22 9.40
N SER A 642 29.33 -2.21 9.59
CA SER A 642 28.89 -0.79 9.64
C SER A 642 28.21 -0.35 8.35
N TRP A 643 28.74 -0.78 7.20
CA TRP A 643 28.16 -0.56 5.87
C TRP A 643 26.92 -1.43 5.58
N SER A 644 26.60 -2.36 6.47
CA SER A 644 25.36 -3.13 6.47
C SER A 644 24.31 -2.55 7.43
N GLY A 645 24.61 -1.41 8.06
CA GLY A 645 23.77 -0.83 9.11
C GLY A 645 23.83 -1.59 10.43
N VAL A 646 24.79 -2.50 10.62
CA VAL A 646 24.91 -3.34 11.82
C VAL A 646 25.88 -2.71 12.80
N ARG A 647 25.45 -2.53 14.06
CA ARG A 647 26.33 -2.08 15.15
C ARG A 647 27.28 -3.22 15.51
N THR A 648 28.58 -2.95 15.63
CA THR A 648 29.57 -3.97 16.00
C THR A 648 30.16 -3.69 17.37
N VAL A 649 30.41 -4.73 18.17
CA VAL A 649 31.12 -4.64 19.45
C VAL A 649 32.28 -5.63 19.42
N ILE A 650 33.51 -5.16 19.61
CA ILE A 650 34.71 -5.98 19.80
C ILE A 650 34.99 -6.04 21.29
N ALA A 651 34.94 -7.23 21.89
CA ALA A 651 35.01 -7.37 23.34
C ALA A 651 35.71 -8.66 23.79
N ASP A 652 36.19 -8.65 25.03
CA ASP A 652 36.86 -9.79 25.66
C ASP A 652 35.87 -10.95 25.92
N ALA A 653 36.16 -12.11 25.35
CA ALA A 653 35.40 -13.34 25.53
C ALA A 653 35.35 -13.80 26.99
N GLY A 654 36.38 -13.48 27.80
CA GLY A 654 36.48 -13.84 29.21
C GLY A 654 35.57 -13.04 30.13
N ARG A 655 35.13 -11.84 29.73
CA ARG A 655 34.23 -11.01 30.54
C ARG A 655 32.88 -11.69 30.74
N THR A 656 32.41 -11.76 31.98
CA THR A 656 31.08 -12.29 32.31
C THR A 656 29.97 -11.40 31.74
N GLY A 657 28.99 -12.00 31.06
CA GLY A 657 27.84 -11.28 30.52
C GLY A 657 28.14 -10.44 29.27
N VAL A 658 29.32 -10.63 28.66
CA VAL A 658 29.80 -9.81 27.54
C VAL A 658 28.83 -9.78 26.36
N MET A 659 28.18 -10.89 26.01
CA MET A 659 27.26 -10.92 24.87
C MET A 659 25.97 -10.14 25.12
N VAL A 660 25.41 -10.29 26.33
CA VAL A 660 24.19 -9.56 26.76
C VAL A 660 24.49 -8.08 26.85
N ASP A 661 25.54 -7.70 27.56
CA ASP A 661 25.97 -6.32 27.72
C ASP A 661 26.25 -5.65 26.36
N SER A 662 26.89 -6.38 25.44
CA SER A 662 27.14 -5.91 24.08
C SER A 662 25.84 -5.61 23.33
N CYS A 663 24.84 -6.47 23.44
CA CYS A 663 23.56 -6.33 22.73
C CYS A 663 22.65 -5.25 23.33
N GLU A 664 22.70 -5.06 24.65
CA GLU A 664 21.92 -4.05 25.38
C GLU A 664 22.57 -2.66 25.34
N GLY A 665 23.82 -2.56 24.87
CA GLY A 665 24.51 -1.28 24.73
C GLY A 665 25.06 -0.73 26.05
N VAL A 666 25.44 -1.61 26.96
CA VAL A 666 26.12 -1.24 28.20
C VAL A 666 27.45 -0.55 27.85
N VAL A 667 27.79 0.52 28.57
CA VAL A 667 29.03 1.28 28.36
C VAL A 667 30.24 0.51 28.91
N GLY A 668 31.39 0.62 28.25
CA GLY A 668 32.64 0.02 28.71
C GLY A 668 32.73 -1.50 28.49
N VAL A 669 31.95 -2.07 27.57
CA VAL A 669 31.98 -3.51 27.23
C VAL A 669 33.21 -3.88 26.40
N GLY A 670 33.67 -2.95 25.59
CA GLY A 670 34.78 -3.09 24.66
C GLY A 670 34.74 -1.93 23.66
N THR A 671 35.22 -2.16 22.45
CA THR A 671 35.17 -1.16 21.37
C THR A 671 33.88 -1.28 20.57
N VAL A 672 33.08 -0.23 20.56
CA VAL A 672 31.82 -0.15 19.80
C VAL A 672 32.06 0.56 18.47
N VAL A 673 31.72 -0.09 17.35
CA VAL A 673 31.72 0.54 16.02
C VAL A 673 30.28 0.85 15.62
N ARG A 674 30.01 2.13 15.34
CA ARG A 674 28.66 2.60 14.95
C ARG A 674 28.27 2.09 13.57
N ALA A 675 26.97 1.84 13.41
CA ALA A 675 26.36 1.61 12.11
C ALA A 675 26.31 2.92 11.31
N ARG A 676 26.57 2.86 9.99
CA ARG A 676 26.40 4.02 9.10
C ARG A 676 24.94 4.17 8.68
N GLU A 677 24.51 5.40 8.40
CA GLU A 677 23.17 5.67 7.85
C GLU A 677 23.02 5.15 6.41
N ALA A 678 24.09 5.22 5.62
CA ALA A 678 24.12 4.70 4.26
C ALA A 678 24.57 3.23 4.24
N THR A 679 23.75 2.36 3.67
CA THR A 679 24.06 0.92 3.57
C THR A 679 24.41 0.49 2.14
N LEU A 680 25.36 -0.44 2.00
CA LEU A 680 25.66 -1.13 0.76
C LEU A 680 24.91 -2.47 0.70
N GLY A 681 24.53 -2.89 -0.51
CA GLY A 681 23.98 -4.25 -0.73
C GLY A 681 25.09 -5.31 -0.68
N ALA A 682 24.73 -6.56 -0.36
CA ALA A 682 25.66 -7.70 -0.22
C ALA A 682 26.77 -7.79 -1.28
N ARG A 683 26.41 -7.69 -2.57
CA ARG A 683 27.38 -7.76 -3.68
C ARG A 683 28.39 -6.61 -3.63
N ARG A 684 27.95 -5.40 -3.31
CA ARG A 684 28.83 -4.22 -3.22
C ARG A 684 29.70 -4.26 -1.97
N LEU A 685 29.16 -4.72 -0.84
CA LEU A 685 29.95 -5.01 0.36
C LEU A 685 31.08 -5.99 0.07
N TRP A 686 30.76 -7.05 -0.69
CA TRP A 686 31.76 -8.04 -1.08
C TRP A 686 32.87 -7.44 -1.95
N ILE A 687 32.50 -6.75 -3.03
CA ILE A 687 33.46 -6.11 -3.95
C ILE A 687 34.38 -5.17 -3.18
N ALA A 688 33.81 -4.32 -2.32
CA ALA A 688 34.55 -3.32 -1.58
C ALA A 688 35.55 -3.94 -0.61
N PHE A 689 35.13 -4.92 0.19
CA PHE A 689 35.86 -5.27 1.42
C PHE A 689 36.29 -6.72 1.51
N ALA A 690 35.73 -7.61 0.69
CA ALA A 690 35.84 -9.04 0.91
C ALA A 690 36.58 -9.77 -0.23
N VAL A 691 36.54 -9.27 -1.48
CA VAL A 691 37.43 -9.79 -2.54
C VAL A 691 38.85 -9.25 -2.35
N GLY A 692 39.88 -10.08 -2.50
CA GLY A 692 41.24 -9.59 -2.72
C GLY A 692 41.33 -8.80 -4.04
N SER A 693 42.20 -7.79 -4.11
CA SER A 693 42.47 -7.12 -5.38
C SER A 693 43.56 -7.86 -6.15
N SER A 694 43.32 -8.16 -7.44
CA SER A 694 44.28 -8.81 -8.33
C SER A 694 45.07 -7.82 -9.20
N GLY A 695 44.76 -6.51 -9.10
CA GLY A 695 45.45 -5.46 -9.86
C GLY A 695 44.91 -4.07 -9.57
N ARG A 696 45.45 -3.07 -10.30
CA ARG A 696 45.04 -1.67 -10.16
C ARG A 696 44.71 -1.05 -11.51
N ILE A 697 43.73 -0.16 -11.52
CA ILE A 697 43.33 0.65 -12.66
C ILE A 697 43.44 2.13 -12.25
N THR A 698 44.31 2.88 -12.91
CA THR A 698 44.44 4.32 -12.69
C THR A 698 43.54 5.07 -13.66
N VAL A 699 42.75 6.02 -13.17
CA VAL A 699 41.79 6.79 -13.97
C VAL A 699 42.11 8.28 -13.98
N ASP A 700 41.66 8.99 -15.02
CA ASP A 700 41.80 10.43 -15.08
C ASP A 700 40.83 11.15 -14.12
N ALA A 701 41.04 12.46 -13.94
CA ALA A 701 40.23 13.28 -13.03
C ALA A 701 38.75 13.35 -13.43
N GLY A 702 38.45 13.29 -14.73
CA GLY A 702 37.08 13.31 -15.25
C GLY A 702 36.34 12.01 -14.93
N ALA A 703 37.02 10.87 -15.09
CA ALA A 703 36.54 9.55 -14.74
C ALA A 703 36.38 9.41 -13.22
N ARG A 704 37.35 9.86 -12.41
CA ARG A 704 37.23 9.89 -10.95
C ARG A 704 36.00 10.67 -10.51
N ARG A 705 35.88 11.94 -10.94
CA ARG A 705 34.73 12.78 -10.62
C ARG A 705 33.42 12.12 -11.05
N ALA A 706 33.39 11.54 -12.25
CA ALA A 706 32.22 10.86 -12.75
C ALA A 706 31.82 9.67 -11.88
N LEU A 707 32.78 8.86 -11.40
CA LEU A 707 32.52 7.70 -10.54
C LEU A 707 32.08 8.11 -9.13
N GLU A 708 32.66 9.16 -8.55
CA GLU A 708 32.34 9.66 -7.20
C GLU A 708 30.98 10.38 -7.17
N GLU A 709 30.72 11.29 -8.12
CA GLU A 709 29.53 12.14 -8.12
C GLU A 709 28.32 11.47 -8.80
N ARG A 710 28.56 10.50 -9.71
CA ARG A 710 27.51 9.89 -10.53
C ARG A 710 27.65 8.37 -10.51
N ARG A 711 26.53 7.66 -10.44
CA ARG A 711 26.53 6.19 -10.51
C ARG A 711 26.71 5.71 -11.95
N VAL A 712 27.94 5.79 -12.47
CA VAL A 712 28.30 5.44 -13.86
C VAL A 712 29.32 4.30 -13.90
N SER A 713 29.43 3.66 -15.06
CA SER A 713 30.44 2.63 -15.31
C SER A 713 31.78 3.27 -15.64
N LEU A 714 32.88 2.60 -15.27
CA LEU A 714 34.21 2.99 -15.73
C LEU A 714 34.39 2.52 -17.18
N LEU A 715 34.58 3.47 -18.10
CA LEU A 715 34.85 3.19 -19.50
C LEU A 715 36.37 3.18 -19.76
N PRO A 716 36.87 2.40 -20.75
CA PRO A 716 38.27 2.45 -21.17
C PRO A 716 38.77 3.87 -21.48
N ALA A 717 37.87 4.74 -21.96
CA ALA A 717 38.14 6.15 -22.24
C ALA A 717 38.72 6.93 -21.06
N GLY A 718 38.33 6.58 -19.83
CA GLY A 718 38.78 7.24 -18.61
C GLY A 718 39.96 6.55 -17.92
N VAL A 719 40.47 5.45 -18.49
CA VAL A 719 41.57 4.67 -17.91
C VAL A 719 42.90 5.16 -18.46
N VAL A 720 43.83 5.47 -17.56
CA VAL A 720 45.18 5.99 -17.85
C VAL A 720 46.23 4.89 -17.72
N ALA A 721 46.11 4.00 -16.74
CA ALA A 721 47.05 2.90 -16.54
C ALA A 721 46.37 1.66 -15.97
N VAL A 722 46.98 0.49 -16.21
CA VAL A 722 46.55 -0.81 -15.70
C VAL A 722 47.77 -1.57 -15.19
N GLU A 723 47.75 -1.94 -13.91
CA GLU A 723 48.81 -2.64 -13.19
C GLU A 723 48.34 -4.04 -12.74
N GLY A 724 49.27 -5.00 -12.73
CA GLY A 724 48.98 -6.39 -12.38
C GLY A 724 48.61 -7.29 -13.56
N SER A 725 48.42 -8.58 -13.28
CA SER A 725 47.97 -9.59 -14.25
C SER A 725 46.68 -10.19 -13.73
N TYR A 726 45.57 -9.86 -14.37
CA TYR A 726 44.24 -10.30 -13.98
C TYR A 726 43.39 -10.62 -15.22
N GLU A 727 42.41 -11.49 -15.05
CA GLU A 727 41.45 -11.89 -16.06
C GLU A 727 40.09 -11.19 -15.85
N ALA A 728 39.25 -11.20 -16.87
CA ALA A 728 37.88 -10.73 -16.77
C ALA A 728 37.13 -11.46 -15.63
N GLY A 729 36.46 -10.71 -14.77
CA GLY A 729 35.81 -11.23 -13.56
C GLY A 729 36.64 -11.09 -12.29
N ALA A 730 37.91 -10.69 -12.37
CA ALA A 730 38.74 -10.37 -11.20
C ALA A 730 38.35 -9.02 -10.58
N ALA A 731 38.61 -8.87 -9.27
CA ALA A 731 38.48 -7.57 -8.59
C ALA A 731 39.77 -6.76 -8.72
N VAL A 732 39.62 -5.46 -8.96
CA VAL A 732 40.73 -4.50 -9.06
C VAL A 732 40.43 -3.25 -8.26
N GLU A 733 41.48 -2.65 -7.72
CA GLU A 733 41.44 -1.33 -7.11
C GLU A 733 41.46 -0.25 -8.21
N VAL A 734 40.66 0.78 -8.04
CA VAL A 734 40.60 1.94 -8.93
C VAL A 734 41.23 3.12 -8.21
N CYS A 735 42.29 3.65 -8.82
CA CYS A 735 43.14 4.69 -8.27
C CYS A 735 42.99 5.99 -9.03
N ASP A 736 43.18 7.11 -8.35
CA ASP A 736 43.42 8.39 -9.01
C ASP A 736 44.85 8.45 -9.58
N ILE A 737 45.18 9.55 -10.26
CA ILE A 737 46.50 9.77 -10.86
C ILE A 737 47.64 9.87 -9.84
N GLU A 738 47.31 10.10 -8.57
CA GLU A 738 48.26 10.19 -7.45
C GLU A 738 48.52 8.81 -6.82
N GLY A 739 47.78 7.78 -7.25
CA GLY A 739 47.87 6.42 -6.74
C GLY A 739 46.97 6.12 -5.55
N THR A 740 46.08 7.06 -5.18
CA THR A 740 45.13 6.88 -4.08
C THR A 740 43.97 5.99 -4.54
N VAL A 741 43.76 4.88 -3.85
CA VAL A 741 42.62 3.98 -4.11
C VAL A 741 41.35 4.65 -3.59
N PHE A 742 40.40 4.93 -4.49
CA PHE A 742 39.10 5.54 -4.12
C PHE A 742 37.91 4.68 -4.54
N ALA A 743 38.11 3.63 -5.33
CA ALA A 743 37.07 2.69 -5.68
C ALA A 743 37.63 1.27 -5.88
N LYS A 744 36.73 0.29 -5.92
CA LYS A 744 37.04 -1.10 -6.22
C LYS A 744 35.96 -1.71 -7.09
N GLY A 745 36.33 -2.59 -8.02
CA GLY A 745 35.33 -3.16 -8.91
C GLY A 745 35.76 -4.43 -9.64
N ILE A 746 34.78 -5.10 -10.27
CA ILE A 746 35.00 -6.32 -11.04
C ILE A 746 35.19 -5.98 -12.51
N VAL A 747 36.36 -6.32 -13.07
CA VAL A 747 36.70 -6.00 -14.45
C VAL A 747 35.93 -6.86 -15.45
N LYS A 748 35.58 -6.28 -16.61
CA LYS A 748 35.02 -7.02 -17.77
C LYS A 748 36.08 -7.47 -18.77
N HIS A 749 37.33 -7.06 -18.57
CA HIS A 749 38.42 -7.32 -19.50
C HIS A 749 39.65 -7.83 -18.75
N ASP A 750 40.41 -8.69 -19.43
CA ASP A 750 41.74 -9.06 -19.01
C ASP A 750 42.65 -7.83 -19.01
N ALA A 751 43.66 -7.83 -18.13
CA ALA A 751 44.59 -6.71 -18.00
C ALA A 751 45.28 -6.34 -19.33
N GLY A 752 45.64 -7.34 -20.14
CA GLY A 752 46.27 -7.13 -21.46
C GLY A 752 45.32 -6.47 -22.47
N LEU A 753 44.06 -6.91 -22.50
CA LEU A 753 43.05 -6.36 -23.40
C LEU A 753 42.71 -4.90 -23.03
N LEU A 754 42.54 -4.61 -21.74
CA LEU A 754 42.27 -3.24 -21.30
C LEU A 754 43.46 -2.30 -21.60
N ARG A 755 44.71 -2.77 -21.41
CA ARG A 755 45.92 -2.02 -21.79
C ARG A 755 45.98 -1.64 -23.27
N ALA A 756 45.53 -2.52 -24.15
CA ALA A 756 45.53 -2.25 -25.60
C ALA A 756 44.53 -1.16 -26.03
N HIS A 757 43.57 -0.83 -25.17
CA HIS A 757 42.43 0.05 -25.48
C HIS A 757 42.23 1.20 -24.49
N LEU A 758 43.27 1.56 -23.73
CA LEU A 758 43.28 2.72 -22.84
C LEU A 758 42.93 4.01 -23.59
N GLY A 759 42.09 4.86 -23.00
CA GLY A 759 41.69 6.14 -23.56
C GLY A 759 40.76 6.07 -24.78
N ARG A 760 40.38 4.87 -25.26
CA ARG A 760 39.49 4.73 -26.42
C ARG A 760 38.02 4.96 -26.06
N ARG A 761 37.27 5.59 -26.96
CA ARG A 761 35.81 5.74 -26.82
C ARG A 761 35.13 4.42 -27.14
N SER A 762 33.92 4.21 -26.62
CA SER A 762 33.17 2.97 -26.80
C SER A 762 32.90 2.61 -28.28
N ALA A 763 32.84 3.60 -29.17
CA ALA A 763 32.68 3.40 -30.62
C ALA A 763 33.95 2.89 -31.32
N ASP A 764 35.12 3.03 -30.69
CA ASP A 764 36.44 2.65 -31.23
C ASP A 764 36.93 1.30 -30.68
N LEU A 765 36.08 0.60 -29.93
CA LEU A 765 36.35 -0.72 -29.35
C LEU A 765 36.05 -1.83 -30.38
N PRO A 766 36.78 -2.95 -30.33
CA PRO A 766 36.52 -4.10 -31.19
C PRO A 766 35.08 -4.63 -31.05
N GLU A 767 34.52 -5.15 -32.14
CA GLU A 767 33.20 -5.78 -32.14
C GLU A 767 33.18 -6.97 -31.17
N GLY A 768 32.20 -6.98 -30.25
CA GLY A 768 32.06 -8.01 -29.20
C GLY A 768 32.81 -7.72 -27.88
N MET A 769 33.65 -6.68 -27.82
CA MET A 769 34.24 -6.23 -26.56
C MET A 769 33.20 -5.45 -25.74
N ALA A 770 33.07 -5.76 -24.44
CA ALA A 770 32.21 -4.99 -23.55
C ALA A 770 32.63 -3.51 -23.54
N HIS A 771 31.66 -2.60 -23.50
CA HIS A 771 31.96 -1.16 -23.58
C HIS A 771 32.58 -0.62 -22.29
N GLU A 772 32.28 -1.25 -21.16
CA GLU A 772 32.74 -0.81 -19.85
C GLU A 772 33.89 -1.66 -19.34
N ALA A 773 34.94 -1.01 -18.86
CA ALA A 773 36.04 -1.68 -18.17
C ALA A 773 35.57 -2.26 -16.83
N VAL A 774 34.76 -1.50 -16.09
CA VAL A 774 34.06 -1.94 -14.89
C VAL A 774 32.64 -1.39 -14.95
N HIS A 775 31.65 -2.27 -14.87
CA HIS A 775 30.24 -1.85 -14.89
C HIS A 775 29.84 -1.18 -13.56
N ALA A 776 28.94 -0.19 -13.60
CA ALA A 776 28.52 0.59 -12.41
C ALA A 776 27.99 -0.26 -11.24
N ASP A 777 27.27 -1.36 -11.54
CA ASP A 777 26.77 -2.29 -10.51
C ASP A 777 27.86 -3.19 -9.90
N ASP A 778 29.00 -3.29 -10.58
CA ASP A 778 30.17 -4.06 -10.17
C ASP A 778 31.30 -3.12 -9.69
N LEU A 779 31.01 -1.83 -9.46
CA LEU A 779 31.94 -0.82 -8.98
C LEU A 779 31.44 -0.21 -7.66
N VAL A 780 32.36 -0.04 -6.71
CA VAL A 780 32.08 0.54 -5.40
C VAL A 780 33.11 1.60 -5.12
N VAL A 781 32.64 2.85 -5.05
CA VAL A 781 33.43 3.95 -4.51
C VAL A 781 33.62 3.71 -3.01
N LEU A 782 34.87 3.66 -2.59
CA LEU A 782 35.27 3.54 -1.20
C LEU A 782 35.22 4.94 -0.57
N PRO A 783 34.78 5.07 0.68
CA PRO A 783 34.94 6.32 1.41
C PRO A 783 36.44 6.68 1.48
N THR A 784 36.75 7.95 1.24
CA THR A 784 38.09 8.52 1.48
C THR A 784 38.28 8.85 2.94
#